data_AF-A0A955LQY2-F1
#
_entry.id   AF-A0A955LQY2-F1
#
_cell.length_a   1.000
_cell.length_b   1.000
_cell.length_c   1.000
_cell.angle_alpha   90.00
_cell.angle_beta   90.00
_cell.angle_gamma   90.00
#
_symmetry.space_group_name_H-M   'P 1'
#
loop_
_entity.id
_entity.type
_entity.pdbx_description
1 polymer ?
#
loop_
_entity_poly.entity_id
_entity_poly.type
_entity_poly.pdbx_seq_one_letter_code
_entity_poly.pdbx_strand_id
1 'polypeptide(L)'
;MKSVDIRKHIILTLSLLLTMPAVQSEIARAAETSRVGIARGGRFGPLIAETPTYTVYSPDLEERNGQYYCPDRYSAQPVLTPDERANSQQANLDYQKEHKSPIYAEWKTLHEVNQQHMRTLPSIMRNISREEYQRIYDELIQEQKDLRAWQDAEYKRIEREADARMQGTNPPLRIFVMHRPADPLATIIPLNGKLPADSYQDELNTVLEPALANCPDLEMVVVNHSYDAAVPPETTPDNMGRAIIHHTYMLQDGHLALRAGDKDGVPMLWFDPQQNSDLTWATYSAKKEDVSRVKGEYRKDQYDAAKRQPGVVYKLDDYWSRYKNFEIGRRIFDGDFKNFTDTIDFRVTFFTFAELYSTRCKDLVEEFEHYQMPSRDIKSTTYYMDGRVDREYETTYMDFYIDKRFTPQWKNYVPDVQQYLMYQSMKAYEDMGGLKNLTTKNLKEKIAAGIQSYQQTEVIKFFENHTCESATMQQLGENYARAAAGRPSVQNEGIQLAGADKESDPPGPVPAKYDNSGLVERRRATALERAREEAARVEEERRLREQPIPPKNTAAYEEFRRIQQERTEYMASKKPANMPYTINTRPQDSAAPADRYGQTRPQPAAAPDRSYGRRVTRPGNEDVARQREIQQQIQDLSRQHAQNKMNEAQEFQKRIMAVRTPDERRRIQQEFRQRQLESQQEFQQEIQRLRAEL
;
A
#
# COMPACT_ATOMS: atom_id res chain seq x y z
N MET A 1 79.02 -23.41 -9.53
CA MET A 1 77.82 -22.63 -9.90
C MET A 1 76.63 -23.58 -9.84
N LYS A 2 75.73 -23.41 -8.86
CA LYS A 2 74.53 -24.25 -8.72
C LYS A 2 73.47 -23.73 -9.68
N SER A 3 73.03 -24.59 -10.60
CA SER A 3 71.89 -24.33 -11.48
C SER A 3 70.65 -24.07 -10.62
N VAL A 4 70.23 -22.81 -10.55
CA VAL A 4 68.94 -22.43 -9.94
C VAL A 4 67.87 -22.87 -10.92
N ASP A 5 66.96 -23.71 -10.44
CA ASP A 5 65.88 -24.32 -11.21
C ASP A 5 64.82 -23.27 -11.57
N ILE A 6 65.08 -22.51 -12.65
CA ILE A 6 64.26 -21.42 -13.17
C ILE A 6 62.79 -21.86 -13.37
N ARG A 7 62.54 -23.14 -13.65
CA ARG A 7 61.17 -23.67 -13.80
C ARG A 7 60.37 -23.59 -12.50
N LYS A 8 61.00 -23.81 -11.34
CA LYS A 8 60.31 -23.70 -10.05
C LYS A 8 59.94 -22.26 -9.71
N HIS A 9 60.77 -21.28 -10.09
CA HIS A 9 60.44 -19.87 -9.91
C HIS A 9 59.31 -19.41 -10.85
N ILE A 10 59.34 -19.81 -12.13
CA ILE A 10 58.26 -19.45 -13.07
C ILE A 10 56.91 -20.02 -12.62
N ILE A 11 56.87 -21.28 -12.16
CA ILE A 11 55.64 -21.90 -11.66
C ILE A 11 55.14 -21.18 -10.41
N LEU A 12 56.03 -20.83 -9.47
CA LEU A 12 55.63 -20.11 -8.26
C LEU A 12 55.07 -18.71 -8.56
N THR A 13 55.69 -17.99 -9.50
CA THR A 13 55.25 -16.65 -9.90
C THR A 13 53.93 -16.67 -10.67
N LEU A 14 53.72 -17.65 -11.57
CA LEU A 14 52.44 -17.82 -12.26
C LEU A 14 51.31 -18.24 -11.29
N SER A 15 51.59 -19.12 -10.33
CA SER A 15 50.62 -19.48 -9.30
C SER A 15 50.25 -18.28 -8.41
N LEU A 16 51.21 -17.39 -8.10
CA LEU A 16 50.91 -16.15 -7.38
C LEU A 16 50.06 -15.19 -8.22
N LEU A 17 50.39 -15.00 -9.50
CA LEU A 17 49.65 -14.10 -10.40
C LEU A 17 48.22 -14.58 -10.68
N LEU A 18 47.98 -15.91 -10.66
CA LEU A 18 46.65 -16.49 -10.84
C LEU A 18 45.78 -16.43 -9.57
N THR A 19 46.36 -16.37 -8.37
CA THR A 19 45.60 -16.27 -7.11
C THR A 19 45.31 -14.82 -6.69
N MET A 20 46.09 -13.85 -7.15
CA MET A 20 45.86 -12.43 -6.83
C MET A 20 44.46 -11.90 -7.17
N PRO A 21 43.84 -12.23 -8.32
CA PRO A 21 42.49 -11.74 -8.64
C PRO A 21 41.43 -12.26 -7.66
N ALA A 22 41.54 -13.53 -7.24
CA ALA A 22 40.61 -14.13 -6.28
C ALA A 22 40.73 -13.47 -4.90
N VAL A 23 41.96 -13.29 -4.42
CA VAL A 23 42.25 -12.61 -3.15
C VAL A 23 41.82 -11.14 -3.19
N GLN A 24 42.05 -10.43 -4.30
CA GLN A 24 41.57 -9.05 -4.47
C GLN A 24 40.03 -8.98 -4.50
N SER A 25 39.36 -9.97 -5.10
CA SER A 25 37.90 -10.06 -5.08
C SER A 25 37.37 -10.27 -3.66
N GLU A 26 38.03 -11.12 -2.86
CA GLU A 26 37.64 -11.36 -1.47
C GLU A 26 37.90 -10.13 -0.59
N ILE A 27 39.04 -9.44 -0.76
CA ILE A 27 39.34 -8.20 -0.04
C ILE A 27 38.34 -7.10 -0.41
N ALA A 28 38.00 -6.95 -1.71
CA ALA A 28 37.01 -5.97 -2.15
C ALA A 28 35.61 -6.30 -1.60
N ARG A 29 35.24 -7.58 -1.60
CA ARG A 29 33.96 -8.05 -1.03
C ARG A 29 33.91 -7.83 0.48
N ALA A 30 34.98 -8.13 1.20
CA ALA A 30 35.10 -7.88 2.64
C ALA A 30 35.05 -6.38 2.97
N ALA A 31 35.73 -5.54 2.18
CA ALA A 31 35.69 -4.10 2.34
C ALA A 31 34.30 -3.50 2.06
N GLU A 32 33.59 -4.02 1.06
CA GLU A 32 32.22 -3.59 0.76
C GLU A 32 31.24 -4.08 1.82
N THR A 33 31.34 -5.34 2.26
CA THR A 33 30.54 -5.86 3.39
C THR A 33 30.79 -5.05 4.66
N SER A 34 32.04 -4.69 4.96
CA SER A 34 32.39 -3.82 6.09
C SER A 34 31.79 -2.42 5.94
N ARG A 35 31.87 -1.82 4.75
CA ARG A 35 31.27 -0.50 4.47
C ARG A 35 29.74 -0.51 4.60
N VAL A 36 29.08 -1.51 4.04
CA VAL A 36 27.62 -1.68 4.15
C VAL A 36 27.23 -1.93 5.61
N GLY A 37 28.00 -2.75 6.33
CA GLY A 37 27.83 -3.00 7.76
C GLY A 37 27.93 -1.72 8.59
N ILE A 38 28.93 -0.86 8.35
CA ILE A 38 29.09 0.43 9.04
C ILE A 38 27.93 1.38 8.71
N ALA A 39 27.56 1.50 7.43
CA ALA A 39 26.45 2.36 7.01
C ALA A 39 25.12 1.94 7.63
N ARG A 40 24.91 0.63 7.78
CA ARG A 40 23.75 0.05 8.46
C ARG A 40 23.82 0.19 9.97
N GLY A 41 24.99 0.00 10.57
CA GLY A 41 25.21 0.14 12.02
C GLY A 41 24.78 1.51 12.56
N GLY A 42 25.03 2.57 11.79
CA GLY A 42 24.57 3.92 12.15
C GLY A 42 23.06 4.15 12.08
N ARG A 43 22.28 3.20 11.54
CA ARG A 43 20.84 3.38 11.26
C ARG A 43 19.97 2.32 11.91
N PHE A 44 20.34 1.06 11.76
CA PHE A 44 19.66 -0.09 12.35
C PHE A 44 20.20 -0.43 13.74
N GLY A 45 21.09 0.41 14.29
CA GLY A 45 21.81 0.14 15.53
C GLY A 45 22.92 -0.89 15.35
N PRO A 46 23.57 -1.30 16.45
CA PRO A 46 24.70 -2.23 16.40
C PRO A 46 24.35 -3.55 15.71
N LEU A 47 25.34 -4.13 15.04
CA LEU A 47 25.28 -5.50 14.50
C LEU A 47 25.36 -6.47 15.67
N ILE A 48 24.23 -7.04 16.07
CA ILE A 48 24.16 -7.97 17.20
C ILE A 48 24.86 -9.28 16.87
N ALA A 49 24.58 -9.80 15.68
CA ALA A 49 25.09 -11.08 15.25
C ALA A 49 25.09 -11.24 13.72
N GLU A 50 25.90 -12.17 13.24
CA GLU A 50 26.00 -12.53 11.83
C GLU A 50 26.07 -14.06 11.70
N THR A 51 25.23 -14.59 10.81
CA THR A 51 25.25 -15.99 10.38
C THR A 51 25.57 -16.05 8.88
N PRO A 52 25.83 -17.24 8.32
CA PRO A 52 26.01 -17.37 6.87
C PRO A 52 24.78 -16.91 6.06
N THR A 53 23.59 -16.96 6.64
CA THR A 53 22.31 -16.71 5.96
C THR A 53 21.66 -15.39 6.31
N TYR A 54 22.05 -14.72 7.41
CA TYR A 54 21.51 -13.39 7.75
C TYR A 54 22.41 -12.58 8.69
N THR A 55 22.15 -11.27 8.75
CA THR A 55 22.72 -10.37 9.77
C THR A 55 21.62 -9.78 10.64
N VAL A 56 21.93 -9.51 11.90
CA VAL A 56 20.96 -9.08 12.90
C VAL A 56 21.36 -7.74 13.50
N TYR A 57 20.45 -6.78 13.50
CA TYR A 57 20.66 -5.44 14.04
C TYR A 57 19.54 -5.06 15.01
N SER A 58 19.80 -4.17 15.97
CA SER A 58 18.73 -3.54 16.75
C SER A 58 19.03 -2.07 17.03
N PRO A 59 18.15 -1.13 16.63
CA PRO A 59 18.31 0.29 16.93
C PRO A 59 18.00 0.60 18.39
N ASP A 60 17.51 -0.38 19.13
CA ASP A 60 17.06 -0.24 20.51
C ASP A 60 18.08 -0.81 21.52
N LEU A 61 19.18 -1.40 21.06
CA LEU A 61 20.29 -1.87 21.91
C LEU A 61 21.48 -0.91 21.84
N GLU A 62 22.22 -0.82 22.95
CA GLU A 62 23.49 -0.10 23.04
C GLU A 62 24.65 -1.10 23.17
N GLU A 63 25.71 -0.89 22.40
CA GLU A 63 26.96 -1.65 22.56
C GLU A 63 27.86 -0.97 23.60
N ARG A 64 28.26 -1.71 24.63
CA ARG A 64 29.24 -1.27 25.64
C ARG A 64 30.24 -2.41 25.88
N ASN A 65 31.53 -2.13 25.65
CA ASN A 65 32.61 -3.12 25.83
C ASN A 65 32.40 -4.45 25.06
N GLY A 66 31.83 -4.37 23.84
CA GLY A 66 31.54 -5.55 23.02
C GLY A 66 30.36 -6.40 23.52
N GLN A 67 29.58 -5.90 24.48
CA GLN A 67 28.32 -6.50 24.92
C GLN A 67 27.15 -5.57 24.59
N TYR A 68 25.97 -6.14 24.36
CA TYR A 68 24.76 -5.38 24.05
C TYR A 68 23.87 -5.27 25.28
N TYR A 69 23.31 -4.08 25.51
CA TYR A 69 22.45 -3.79 26.65
C TYR A 69 21.17 -3.10 26.20
N CYS A 70 20.07 -3.40 26.88
CA CYS A 70 18.87 -2.59 26.78
C CYS A 70 19.10 -1.24 27.47
N PRO A 71 18.72 -0.11 26.86
CA PRO A 71 18.76 1.19 27.53
C PRO A 71 17.89 1.19 28.80
N ASP A 72 18.24 2.02 29.78
CA ASP A 72 17.56 2.10 31.10
C ASP A 72 16.04 2.31 31.00
N ARG A 73 15.54 2.79 29.86
CA ARG A 73 14.10 2.93 29.58
C ARG A 73 13.33 1.60 29.65
N TYR A 74 14.01 0.46 29.49
CA TYR A 74 13.42 -0.88 29.56
C TYR A 74 13.39 -1.44 31.00
N SER A 75 14.24 -0.96 31.91
CA SER A 75 14.38 -1.50 33.27
C SER A 75 13.60 -0.74 34.34
N ALA A 76 13.03 0.43 34.02
CA ALA A 76 12.44 1.34 35.01
C ALA A 76 10.90 1.33 35.07
N GLN A 77 10.23 0.54 34.22
CA GLN A 77 8.76 0.53 34.11
C GLN A 77 8.19 -0.68 34.87
N PRO A 78 7.09 -0.52 35.64
CA PRO A 78 6.41 -1.67 36.22
C PRO A 78 5.91 -2.60 35.12
N VAL A 79 6.20 -3.90 35.26
CA VAL A 79 5.70 -4.93 34.35
C VAL A 79 4.18 -4.97 34.47
N LEU A 80 3.48 -4.49 33.45
CA LEU A 80 2.02 -4.62 33.37
C LEU A 80 1.65 -6.10 33.27
N THR A 81 0.63 -6.52 34.01
CA THR A 81 0.01 -7.83 33.82
C THR A 81 -0.50 -7.98 32.37
N PRO A 82 -0.67 -9.21 31.86
CA PRO A 82 -1.23 -9.44 30.53
C PRO A 82 -2.56 -8.71 30.28
N ASP A 83 -3.43 -8.65 31.28
CA ASP A 83 -4.73 -7.96 31.19
C ASP A 83 -4.58 -6.43 31.18
N GLU A 84 -3.73 -5.85 32.03
CA GLU A 84 -3.44 -4.41 32.00
C GLU A 84 -2.82 -3.99 30.67
N ARG A 85 -1.97 -4.84 30.09
CA ARG A 85 -1.41 -4.60 28.77
C ARG A 85 -2.46 -4.72 27.68
N ALA A 86 -3.31 -5.74 27.71
CA ALA A 86 -4.40 -5.88 26.75
C ALA A 86 -5.33 -4.66 26.81
N ASN A 87 -5.67 -4.19 28.01
CA ASN A 87 -6.46 -2.98 28.24
C ASN A 87 -5.75 -1.72 27.74
N SER A 88 -4.44 -1.59 27.99
CA SER A 88 -3.63 -0.47 27.51
C SER A 88 -3.53 -0.44 25.99
N GLN A 89 -3.27 -1.61 25.36
CA GLN A 89 -3.25 -1.77 23.90
C GLN A 89 -4.62 -1.45 23.28
N GLN A 90 -5.70 -1.96 23.87
CA GLN A 90 -7.06 -1.70 23.40
C GLN A 90 -7.41 -0.21 23.55
N ALA A 91 -7.09 0.41 24.68
CA ALA A 91 -7.28 1.84 24.89
C ALA A 91 -6.48 2.68 23.89
N ASN A 92 -5.28 2.25 23.53
CA ASN A 92 -4.48 2.89 22.49
C ASN A 92 -5.11 2.74 21.09
N LEU A 93 -5.57 1.54 20.73
CA LEU A 93 -6.28 1.31 19.47
C LEU A 93 -7.58 2.14 19.39
N ASP A 94 -8.34 2.20 20.47
CA ASP A 94 -9.55 3.00 20.56
C ASP A 94 -9.24 4.49 20.46
N TYR A 95 -8.18 4.96 21.12
CA TYR A 95 -7.69 6.34 21.00
C TYR A 95 -7.30 6.65 19.55
N GLN A 96 -6.48 5.81 18.90
CA GLN A 96 -6.10 6.00 17.50
C GLN A 96 -7.34 6.00 16.59
N LYS A 97 -8.29 5.10 16.81
CA LYS A 97 -9.53 5.02 16.02
C LYS A 97 -10.38 6.28 16.19
N GLU A 98 -10.59 6.72 17.43
CA GLU A 98 -11.35 7.91 17.78
C GLU A 98 -10.74 9.17 17.17
N HIS A 99 -9.41 9.27 17.11
CA HIS A 99 -8.72 10.47 16.65
C HIS A 99 -8.37 10.45 15.14
N LYS A 100 -8.01 9.29 14.56
CA LYS A 100 -7.71 9.16 13.12
C LYS A 100 -8.96 9.18 12.25
N SER A 101 -10.11 8.72 12.77
CA SER A 101 -11.37 8.65 12.01
C SER A 101 -11.90 10.04 11.59
N PRO A 102 -11.96 11.06 12.47
CA PRO A 102 -12.31 12.43 12.07
C PRO A 102 -11.38 13.03 11.02
N ILE A 103 -10.06 12.83 11.17
CA ILE A 103 -9.06 13.30 10.19
C ILE A 103 -9.26 12.61 8.84
N TYR A 104 -9.53 11.31 8.84
CA TYR A 104 -9.84 10.59 7.61
C TYR A 104 -11.10 11.13 6.93
N ALA A 105 -12.15 11.37 7.70
CA ALA A 105 -13.41 11.91 7.19
C ALA A 105 -13.24 13.33 6.62
N GLU A 106 -12.44 14.18 7.28
CA GLU A 106 -12.10 15.51 6.80
C GLU A 106 -11.27 15.46 5.53
N TRP A 107 -10.18 14.68 5.52
CA TRP A 107 -9.34 14.47 4.33
C TRP A 107 -10.18 13.96 3.16
N LYS A 108 -11.04 12.96 3.38
CA LYS A 108 -11.90 12.38 2.35
C LYS A 108 -12.85 13.43 1.77
N THR A 109 -13.48 14.25 2.63
CA THR A 109 -14.38 15.33 2.20
C THR A 109 -13.65 16.35 1.34
N LEU A 110 -12.47 16.81 1.78
CA LEU A 110 -11.66 17.79 1.03
C LEU A 110 -11.12 17.20 -0.28
N HIS A 111 -10.71 15.93 -0.25
CA HIS A 111 -10.28 15.21 -1.45
C HIS A 111 -11.42 15.09 -2.47
N GLU A 112 -12.64 14.75 -2.05
CA GLU A 112 -13.81 14.67 -2.91
C GLU A 112 -14.17 16.03 -3.53
N VAL A 113 -14.09 17.12 -2.76
CA VAL A 113 -14.27 18.49 -3.26
C VAL A 113 -13.22 18.82 -4.33
N ASN A 114 -11.94 18.51 -4.08
CA ASN A 114 -10.88 18.76 -5.06
C ASN A 114 -11.02 17.89 -6.31
N GLN A 115 -11.44 16.64 -6.17
CA GLN A 115 -11.78 15.77 -7.31
C GLN A 115 -12.96 16.34 -8.11
N GLN A 116 -13.98 16.89 -7.44
CA GLN A 116 -15.09 17.53 -8.12
C GLN A 116 -14.64 18.79 -8.87
N HIS A 117 -13.81 19.65 -8.27
CA HIS A 117 -13.24 20.81 -8.97
C HIS A 117 -12.43 20.40 -10.20
N MET A 118 -11.59 19.38 -10.07
CA MET A 118 -10.80 18.82 -11.18
C MET A 118 -11.69 18.29 -12.31
N ARG A 119 -12.86 17.73 -12.00
CA ARG A 119 -13.84 17.25 -12.99
C ARG A 119 -14.61 18.39 -13.66
N THR A 120 -14.87 19.49 -12.96
CA THR A 120 -15.59 20.65 -13.51
C THR A 120 -14.66 21.64 -14.23
N LEU A 121 -13.35 21.59 -13.97
CA LEU A 121 -12.35 22.44 -14.62
C LEU A 121 -12.45 22.44 -16.17
N PRO A 122 -12.61 21.29 -16.85
CA PRO A 122 -12.80 21.26 -18.30
C PRO A 122 -14.06 21.97 -18.82
N SER A 123 -15.13 22.06 -18.04
CA SER A 123 -16.32 22.81 -18.47
C SER A 123 -16.13 24.32 -18.30
N ILE A 124 -15.28 24.73 -17.35
CA ILE A 124 -14.86 26.13 -17.15
C ILE A 124 -13.86 26.58 -18.23
N MET A 125 -13.10 25.65 -18.83
CA MET A 125 -12.10 25.92 -19.88
C MET A 125 -12.62 26.74 -21.08
N ARG A 126 -13.93 26.78 -21.32
CA ARG A 126 -14.48 27.60 -22.41
C ARG A 126 -14.25 29.11 -22.21
N ASN A 127 -13.99 29.54 -20.97
CA ASN A 127 -13.98 30.95 -20.59
C ASN A 127 -12.67 31.43 -19.93
N ILE A 128 -11.64 30.58 -19.84
CA ILE A 128 -10.35 30.93 -19.21
C ILE A 128 -9.18 30.63 -20.14
N SER A 129 -8.08 31.37 -20.00
CA SER A 129 -6.88 31.13 -20.81
C SER A 129 -6.22 29.80 -20.44
N ARG A 130 -5.40 29.25 -21.35
CA ARG A 130 -4.63 28.03 -21.10
C ARG A 130 -3.66 28.18 -19.92
N GLU A 131 -3.06 29.36 -19.76
CA GLU A 131 -2.15 29.65 -18.65
C GLU A 131 -2.90 29.68 -17.31
N GLU A 132 -4.09 30.32 -17.28
CA GLU A 132 -4.93 30.35 -16.10
C GLU A 132 -5.43 28.96 -15.72
N TYR A 133 -5.81 28.14 -16.70
CA TYR A 133 -6.13 26.74 -16.48
C TYR A 133 -4.98 25.97 -15.84
N GLN A 134 -3.77 26.07 -16.42
CA GLN A 134 -2.60 25.36 -15.91
C GLN A 134 -2.29 25.78 -14.47
N ARG A 135 -2.39 27.07 -14.17
CA ARG A 135 -2.22 27.59 -12.81
C ARG A 135 -3.25 26.99 -11.83
N ILE A 136 -4.54 27.02 -12.16
CA ILE A 136 -5.58 26.45 -11.28
C ILE A 136 -5.39 24.94 -11.09
N TYR A 137 -4.99 24.24 -12.16
CA TYR A 137 -4.69 22.81 -12.10
C TYR A 137 -3.51 22.52 -11.17
N ASP A 138 -2.41 23.26 -11.30
CA ASP A 138 -1.23 23.10 -10.46
C ASP A 138 -1.52 23.47 -8.99
N GLU A 139 -2.34 24.52 -8.75
CA GLU A 139 -2.85 24.89 -7.42
C GLU A 139 -3.64 23.73 -6.78
N LEU A 140 -4.57 23.09 -7.52
CA LEU A 140 -5.34 21.95 -6.99
C LEU A 140 -4.49 20.70 -6.75
N ILE A 141 -3.50 20.43 -7.62
CA ILE A 141 -2.56 19.32 -7.42
C ILE A 141 -1.69 19.58 -6.18
N GLN A 142 -1.24 20.82 -5.97
CA GLN A 142 -0.48 21.19 -4.80
C GLN A 142 -1.34 21.09 -3.53
N GLU A 143 -2.59 21.56 -3.57
CA GLU A 143 -3.53 21.43 -2.45
C GLU A 143 -3.79 19.95 -2.10
N GLN A 144 -3.91 19.06 -3.09
CA GLN A 144 -4.01 17.62 -2.82
C GLN A 144 -2.76 17.05 -2.14
N LYS A 145 -1.56 17.51 -2.52
CA LYS A 145 -0.31 17.09 -1.85
C LYS A 145 -0.25 17.60 -0.42
N ASP A 146 -0.63 18.86 -0.20
CA ASP A 146 -0.61 19.50 1.11
C ASP A 146 -1.64 18.85 2.05
N LEU A 147 -2.84 18.53 1.57
CA LEU A 147 -3.85 17.78 2.32
C LEU A 147 -3.36 16.40 2.74
N ARG A 148 -2.65 15.70 1.86
CA ARG A 148 -2.06 14.39 2.17
C ARG A 148 -0.92 14.52 3.19
N ALA A 149 -0.05 15.53 3.03
CA ALA A 149 1.02 15.81 3.97
C ALA A 149 0.48 16.18 5.36
N TRP A 150 -0.60 16.96 5.42
CA TRP A 150 -1.32 17.28 6.66
C TRP A 150 -1.89 16.02 7.32
N GLN A 151 -2.60 15.17 6.57
CA GLN A 151 -3.14 13.91 7.08
C GLN A 151 -2.04 13.02 7.66
N ASP A 152 -0.94 12.85 6.92
CA ASP A 152 0.21 12.06 7.36
C ASP A 152 0.87 12.65 8.62
N ALA A 153 0.96 13.97 8.72
CA ALA A 153 1.52 14.66 9.89
C ALA A 153 0.63 14.50 11.12
N GLU A 154 -0.69 14.63 10.98
CA GLU A 154 -1.65 14.44 12.06
C GLU A 154 -1.72 12.98 12.51
N TYR A 155 -1.66 12.02 11.58
CA TYR A 155 -1.57 10.60 11.93
C TYR A 155 -0.31 10.31 12.73
N LYS A 156 0.84 10.83 12.31
CA LYS A 156 2.10 10.72 13.07
C LYS A 156 2.05 11.43 14.42
N ARG A 157 1.29 12.52 14.56
CA ARG A 157 1.08 13.18 15.85
C ARG A 157 0.25 12.28 16.77
N ILE A 158 -0.88 11.75 16.29
CA ILE A 158 -1.73 10.83 17.04
C ILE A 158 -0.97 9.57 17.43
N GLU A 159 -0.17 9.00 16.52
CA GLU A 159 0.68 7.84 16.82
C GLU A 159 1.69 8.16 17.91
N ARG A 160 2.36 9.33 17.86
CA ARG A 160 3.26 9.75 18.94
C ARG A 160 2.54 9.99 20.26
N GLU A 161 1.31 10.50 20.25
CA GLU A 161 0.49 10.70 21.46
C GLU A 161 -0.03 9.39 22.03
N ALA A 162 -0.43 8.47 21.15
CA ALA A 162 -0.74 7.08 21.44
C ALA A 162 0.45 6.39 22.12
N ASP A 163 1.63 6.47 21.50
CA ASP A 163 2.87 5.91 22.03
C ASP A 163 3.28 6.60 23.33
N ALA A 164 3.05 7.90 23.45
CA ALA A 164 3.28 8.64 24.70
C ALA A 164 2.32 8.21 25.81
N ARG A 165 1.07 7.86 25.50
CA ARG A 165 0.12 7.27 26.46
C ARG A 165 0.50 5.85 26.86
N MET A 166 1.24 5.15 26.00
CA MET A 166 1.89 3.89 26.31
C MET A 166 3.20 4.06 27.10
N GLN A 167 3.64 5.29 27.43
CA GLN A 167 4.77 5.51 28.35
C GLN A 167 4.34 5.05 29.75
N GLY A 168 4.74 3.83 30.09
CA GLY A 168 4.08 2.97 31.09
C GLY A 168 4.30 1.49 30.76
N THR A 169 4.41 1.21 29.48
CA THR A 169 4.75 -0.10 28.91
C THR A 169 6.12 -0.05 28.29
N ASN A 170 6.94 -1.07 28.54
CA ASN A 170 8.17 -1.24 27.80
C ASN A 170 7.82 -1.42 26.32
N PRO A 171 8.26 -0.53 25.41
CA PRO A 171 8.08 -0.76 23.98
C PRO A 171 8.74 -2.09 23.63
N PRO A 172 8.27 -2.84 22.62
CA PRO A 172 8.97 -4.04 22.22
C PRO A 172 10.38 -3.70 21.74
N LEU A 173 11.37 -4.54 22.07
CA LEU A 173 12.69 -4.44 21.47
C LEU A 173 12.57 -4.76 19.98
N ARG A 174 12.97 -3.84 19.09
CA ARG A 174 12.96 -4.12 17.65
C ARG A 174 14.27 -4.75 17.23
N ILE A 175 14.16 -5.90 16.58
CA ILE A 175 15.27 -6.60 15.95
C ILE A 175 15.02 -6.63 14.46
N PHE A 176 16.05 -6.42 13.67
CA PHE A 176 16.02 -6.46 12.23
C PHE A 176 16.94 -7.56 11.71
N VAL A 177 16.37 -8.54 11.02
CA VAL A 177 17.08 -9.67 10.42
C VAL A 177 17.14 -9.47 8.91
N MET A 178 18.36 -9.25 8.39
CA MET A 178 18.65 -9.09 6.97
C MET A 178 19.09 -10.40 6.36
N HIS A 179 18.19 -11.05 5.62
CA HIS A 179 18.40 -12.36 5.03
C HIS A 179 19.17 -12.31 3.70
N ARG A 180 20.03 -13.29 3.51
CA ARG A 180 20.85 -13.57 2.33
C ARG A 180 20.61 -15.03 1.91
N PRO A 181 19.42 -15.37 1.40
CA PRO A 181 19.11 -16.75 1.07
C PRO A 181 20.07 -17.27 0.00
N ALA A 182 20.65 -18.44 0.23
CA ALA A 182 21.51 -19.11 -0.76
C ALA A 182 20.68 -19.64 -1.95
N ASP A 183 19.44 -20.05 -1.69
CA ASP A 183 18.46 -20.45 -2.69
C ASP A 183 17.40 -19.35 -2.86
N PRO A 184 17.28 -18.72 -4.05
CA PRO A 184 16.26 -17.71 -4.32
C PRO A 184 14.82 -18.19 -4.12
N LEU A 185 14.55 -19.50 -4.21
CA LEU A 185 13.23 -20.09 -4.04
C LEU A 185 12.92 -20.44 -2.59
N ALA A 186 13.92 -20.43 -1.70
CA ALA A 186 13.68 -20.62 -0.28
C ALA A 186 12.89 -19.43 0.29
N THR A 187 12.01 -19.74 1.25
CA THR A 187 11.33 -18.69 1.98
C THR A 187 12.32 -17.91 2.85
N ILE A 188 12.05 -16.62 3.06
CA ILE A 188 12.88 -15.71 3.87
C ILE A 188 13.13 -16.25 5.27
N ILE A 189 12.17 -17.00 5.80
CA ILE A 189 12.32 -17.83 6.99
C ILE A 189 11.81 -19.24 6.67
N PRO A 190 12.45 -20.30 7.16
CA PRO A 190 11.87 -21.65 7.10
C PRO A 190 10.54 -21.68 7.85
N LEU A 191 9.51 -22.32 7.27
CA LEU A 191 8.16 -22.38 7.83
C LEU A 191 7.75 -23.83 8.17
N ASN A 192 7.05 -24.00 9.30
CA ASN A 192 6.28 -25.20 9.63
C ASN A 192 4.78 -24.81 9.60
N GLY A 193 4.13 -25.06 8.46
CA GLY A 193 2.80 -24.53 8.19
C GLY A 193 2.82 -23.02 8.03
N LYS A 194 2.15 -22.29 8.93
CA LYS A 194 2.08 -20.81 8.93
C LYS A 194 3.02 -20.15 9.94
N LEU A 195 3.79 -20.94 10.69
CA LEU A 195 4.69 -20.46 11.72
C LEU A 195 6.15 -20.65 11.30
N PRO A 196 7.10 -19.88 11.85
CA PRO A 196 8.51 -20.19 11.73
C PRO A 196 8.80 -21.64 12.16
N ALA A 197 9.70 -22.32 11.46
CA ALA A 197 10.13 -23.66 11.85
C ALA A 197 10.85 -23.62 13.21
N ASP A 198 10.66 -24.65 14.04
CA ASP A 198 11.26 -24.73 15.37
C ASP A 198 12.79 -24.58 15.30
N SER A 199 13.43 -25.22 14.32
CA SER A 199 14.88 -25.12 14.10
C SER A 199 15.37 -23.69 13.82
N TYR A 200 14.57 -22.89 13.12
CA TYR A 200 14.88 -21.48 12.87
C TYR A 200 14.70 -20.65 14.15
N GLN A 201 13.67 -20.95 14.96
CA GLN A 201 13.47 -20.28 16.24
C GLN A 201 14.59 -20.61 17.23
N ASP A 202 15.06 -21.87 17.27
CA ASP A 202 16.19 -22.30 18.10
C ASP A 202 17.51 -21.61 17.69
N GLU A 203 17.75 -21.52 16.38
CA GLU A 203 18.89 -20.78 15.84
C GLU A 203 18.81 -19.30 16.23
N LEU A 204 17.66 -18.67 16.01
CA LEU A 204 17.44 -17.27 16.36
C LEU A 204 17.63 -17.00 17.85
N ASN A 205 17.15 -17.92 18.71
CA ASN A 205 17.37 -17.87 20.15
C ASN A 205 18.86 -17.94 20.50
N THR A 206 19.59 -18.89 19.92
CA THR A 206 21.04 -19.04 20.14
C THR A 206 21.80 -17.79 19.72
N VAL A 207 21.42 -17.21 18.57
CA VAL A 207 22.06 -16.03 18.00
C VAL A 207 21.81 -14.76 18.83
N LEU A 208 20.61 -14.65 19.42
CA LEU A 208 20.21 -13.47 20.18
C LEU A 208 20.47 -13.57 21.69
N GLU A 209 20.69 -14.77 22.22
CA GLU A 209 20.90 -15.03 23.65
C GLU A 209 21.94 -14.07 24.29
N PRO A 210 23.14 -13.83 23.71
CA PRO A 210 24.12 -12.94 24.33
C PRO A 210 23.64 -11.49 24.49
N ALA A 211 22.77 -11.02 23.59
CA ALA A 211 22.20 -9.68 23.64
C ALA A 211 20.99 -9.60 24.59
N LEU A 212 20.13 -10.62 24.56
CA LEU A 212 18.91 -10.66 25.37
C LEU A 212 19.18 -10.98 26.84
N ALA A 213 20.29 -11.67 27.15
CA ALA A 213 20.71 -11.96 28.53
C ALA A 213 20.91 -10.69 29.38
N ASN A 214 21.25 -9.56 28.75
CA ASN A 214 21.42 -8.26 29.42
C ASN A 214 20.14 -7.40 29.43
N CYS A 215 18.99 -8.01 29.12
CA CYS A 215 17.68 -7.36 29.06
C CYS A 215 16.66 -8.11 29.93
N PRO A 216 16.89 -8.28 31.25
CA PRO A 216 16.07 -9.15 32.10
C PRO A 216 14.61 -8.69 32.24
N ASP A 217 14.35 -7.38 32.11
CA ASP A 217 13.00 -6.79 32.23
C ASP A 217 12.28 -6.68 30.87
N LEU A 218 12.92 -7.15 29.80
CA LEU A 218 12.34 -7.13 28.48
C LEU A 218 11.35 -8.26 28.32
N GLU A 219 10.11 -7.92 28.01
CA GLU A 219 9.06 -8.93 27.87
C GLU A 219 8.74 -9.28 26.42
N MET A 220 8.95 -8.33 25.50
CA MET A 220 8.49 -8.45 24.13
C MET A 220 9.57 -8.03 23.13
N VAL A 221 9.72 -8.82 22.08
CA VAL A 221 10.66 -8.59 20.99
C VAL A 221 9.90 -8.65 19.67
N VAL A 222 10.04 -7.62 18.84
CA VAL A 222 9.50 -7.60 17.47
C VAL A 222 10.66 -7.82 16.51
N VAL A 223 10.63 -8.94 15.80
CA VAL A 223 11.65 -9.31 14.82
C VAL A 223 11.13 -9.03 13.42
N ASN A 224 11.76 -8.09 12.73
CA ASN A 224 11.46 -7.68 11.36
C ASN A 224 12.41 -8.39 10.40
N HIS A 225 11.89 -9.13 9.44
CA HIS A 225 12.68 -9.83 8.44
C HIS A 225 12.61 -9.11 7.09
N SER A 226 13.75 -8.91 6.46
CA SER A 226 13.88 -8.32 5.12
C SER A 226 15.04 -8.98 4.37
N TYR A 227 15.04 -8.90 3.04
CA TYR A 227 16.23 -9.30 2.28
C TYR A 227 17.30 -8.21 2.37
N ASP A 228 18.53 -8.62 2.59
CA ASP A 228 19.69 -7.73 2.61
C ASP A 228 19.74 -6.87 1.33
N ALA A 229 19.61 -7.50 0.16
CA ALA A 229 19.63 -6.82 -1.13
C ALA A 229 18.41 -5.92 -1.39
N ALA A 230 17.33 -6.06 -0.62
CA ALA A 230 16.13 -5.23 -0.74
C ALA A 230 16.22 -3.91 0.03
N VAL A 231 17.22 -3.77 0.92
CA VAL A 231 17.38 -2.65 1.83
C VAL A 231 18.64 -1.88 1.44
N PRO A 232 18.47 -0.77 0.69
CA PRO A 232 19.57 0.14 0.40
C PRO A 232 20.31 0.58 1.68
N PRO A 233 21.63 0.79 1.64
CA PRO A 233 22.39 1.28 2.80
C PRO A 233 21.87 2.61 3.35
N GLU A 234 21.24 3.43 2.50
CA GLU A 234 20.62 4.70 2.85
C GLU A 234 19.19 4.61 3.40
N THR A 235 18.71 3.41 3.72
CA THR A 235 17.40 3.21 4.34
C THR A 235 17.50 3.36 5.86
N THR A 236 16.55 4.09 6.48
CA THR A 236 16.43 4.18 7.95
C THR A 236 15.42 3.16 8.47
N PRO A 237 15.42 2.79 9.76
CA PRO A 237 14.40 1.89 10.35
C PRO A 237 12.98 2.34 10.04
N ASP A 238 12.70 3.63 10.15
CA ASP A 238 11.36 4.19 9.88
C ASP A 238 11.02 4.24 8.38
N ASN A 239 12.03 4.14 7.50
CA ASN A 239 11.88 4.18 6.04
C ASN A 239 12.16 2.82 5.39
N MET A 240 12.24 1.72 6.16
CA MET A 240 12.52 0.38 5.63
C MET A 240 11.51 -0.15 4.62
N GLY A 241 10.44 0.60 4.38
CA GLY A 241 9.21 0.06 3.84
C GLY A 241 8.59 -0.87 4.88
N ARG A 242 7.57 -1.62 4.47
CA ARG A 242 7.10 -2.74 5.28
C ARG A 242 8.16 -3.82 5.22
N ALA A 243 8.63 -4.28 6.38
CA ALA A 243 9.34 -5.56 6.48
C ALA A 243 8.54 -6.61 5.69
N ILE A 244 9.24 -7.54 5.04
CA ILE A 244 8.58 -8.58 4.24
C ILE A 244 7.64 -9.39 5.15
N ILE A 245 8.11 -9.63 6.36
CA ILE A 245 7.40 -10.33 7.41
C ILE A 245 7.95 -9.88 8.77
N HIS A 246 7.10 -9.84 9.79
CA HIS A 246 7.52 -9.56 11.16
C HIS A 246 6.82 -10.51 12.13
N HIS A 247 7.50 -10.84 13.23
CA HIS A 247 6.99 -11.69 14.30
C HIS A 247 7.12 -10.97 15.63
N THR A 248 6.16 -11.21 16.52
CA THR A 248 6.21 -10.73 17.90
C THR A 248 6.45 -11.93 18.82
N TYR A 249 7.56 -11.89 19.55
CA TYR A 249 7.94 -12.90 20.51
C TYR A 249 7.79 -12.35 21.93
N MET A 250 7.41 -13.23 22.84
CA MET A 250 7.53 -13.04 24.28
C MET A 250 8.91 -13.53 24.70
N LEU A 251 9.61 -12.81 25.57
CA LEU A 251 10.84 -13.29 26.19
C LEU A 251 10.47 -14.11 27.43
N GLN A 252 10.84 -15.39 27.44
CA GLN A 252 10.61 -16.33 28.54
C GLN A 252 11.95 -16.96 28.89
N ASP A 253 12.44 -16.72 30.11
CA ASP A 253 13.73 -17.23 30.59
C ASP A 253 14.90 -16.91 29.65
N GLY A 254 14.90 -15.72 29.05
CA GLY A 254 15.93 -15.29 28.09
C GLY A 254 15.76 -15.81 26.66
N HIS A 255 14.72 -16.60 26.40
CA HIS A 255 14.42 -17.17 25.09
C HIS A 255 13.16 -16.56 24.46
N LEU A 256 13.19 -16.36 23.14
CA LEU A 256 12.04 -15.96 22.34
C LEU A 256 11.04 -17.12 22.24
N ALA A 257 9.82 -16.86 22.67
CA ALA A 257 8.65 -17.72 22.53
C ALA A 257 7.57 -17.00 21.72
N LEU A 258 7.09 -17.63 20.64
CA LEU A 258 5.97 -17.08 19.85
C LEU A 258 4.74 -16.84 20.74
N ARG A 259 4.15 -15.64 20.63
CA ARG A 259 2.99 -15.23 21.43
C ARG A 259 1.80 -16.17 21.15
N ALA A 260 1.09 -16.61 22.18
CA ALA A 260 -0.01 -17.59 22.05
C ALA A 260 -1.13 -17.15 21.09
N GLY A 261 -1.40 -15.85 20.97
CA GLY A 261 -2.35 -15.30 19.99
C GLY A 261 -1.96 -15.51 18.53
N ASP A 262 -0.66 -15.70 18.24
CA ASP A 262 -0.17 -16.07 16.91
C ASP A 262 -0.33 -17.58 16.63
N LYS A 263 -0.50 -18.39 17.69
CA LYS A 263 -0.71 -19.85 17.59
C LYS A 263 -2.17 -20.24 17.34
N ASP A 264 -3.11 -19.44 17.83
CA ASP A 264 -4.56 -19.77 17.84
C ASP A 264 -5.35 -19.24 16.61
N GLY A 265 -4.67 -18.87 15.53
CA GLY A 265 -5.30 -18.81 14.21
C GLY A 265 -6.10 -17.56 13.87
N VAL A 266 -5.78 -16.38 14.43
CA VAL A 266 -6.16 -15.14 13.74
C VAL A 266 -5.48 -15.17 12.37
N PRO A 267 -6.22 -15.13 11.25
CA PRO A 267 -5.65 -15.31 9.93
C PRO A 267 -4.84 -14.07 9.56
N MET A 268 -3.58 -14.04 9.97
CA MET A 268 -2.60 -13.26 9.26
C MET A 268 -2.39 -13.95 7.91
N LEU A 269 -3.18 -13.54 6.92
CA LEU A 269 -3.13 -13.92 5.49
C LEU A 269 -1.76 -13.66 4.82
N TRP A 270 -0.72 -13.36 5.60
CA TRP A 270 0.59 -12.87 5.17
C TRP A 270 1.68 -13.94 5.22
N PHE A 271 1.39 -15.13 5.76
CA PHE A 271 2.37 -16.21 6.00
C PHE A 271 2.27 -17.41 5.06
N ASP A 272 1.27 -17.45 4.17
CA ASP A 272 1.18 -18.49 3.16
C ASP A 272 2.00 -18.07 1.93
N PRO A 273 3.07 -18.79 1.53
CA PRO A 273 3.83 -18.48 0.31
C PRO A 273 2.97 -18.44 -0.96
N GLN A 274 1.82 -19.11 -0.97
CA GLN A 274 0.86 -19.05 -2.07
C GLN A 274 0.10 -17.71 -2.12
N GLN A 275 -0.07 -17.05 -0.97
CA GLN A 275 -0.80 -15.78 -0.85
C GLN A 275 0.15 -14.58 -0.75
N ASN A 276 1.36 -14.79 -0.24
CA ASN A 276 2.41 -13.79 -0.12
C ASN A 276 3.64 -14.23 -0.93
N SER A 277 3.63 -13.86 -2.20
CA SER A 277 4.76 -14.07 -3.08
C SER A 277 6.01 -13.29 -2.65
N ASP A 278 5.97 -12.37 -1.69
CA ASP A 278 7.19 -11.67 -1.24
C ASP A 278 8.07 -12.56 -0.33
N LEU A 279 7.58 -13.74 0.08
CA LEU A 279 8.29 -14.64 0.99
C LEU A 279 9.49 -15.35 0.37
N THR A 280 9.67 -15.40 -0.96
CA THR A 280 10.91 -15.93 -1.57
C THR A 280 11.67 -14.81 -2.28
N TRP A 281 13.00 -14.91 -2.36
CA TRP A 281 13.81 -13.86 -2.98
C TRP A 281 13.52 -13.77 -4.48
N ALA A 282 13.31 -14.89 -5.17
CA ALA A 282 13.02 -14.94 -6.59
C ALA A 282 11.75 -14.14 -6.92
N THR A 283 10.67 -14.39 -6.19
CA THR A 283 9.39 -13.71 -6.41
C THR A 283 9.40 -12.27 -5.93
N TYR A 284 10.04 -11.97 -4.79
CA TYR A 284 10.22 -10.59 -4.32
C TYR A 284 11.03 -9.75 -5.30
N SER A 285 12.17 -10.27 -5.77
CA SER A 285 13.04 -9.58 -6.72
C SER A 285 12.36 -9.41 -8.07
N ALA A 286 11.62 -10.41 -8.57
CA ALA A 286 10.82 -10.29 -9.79
C ALA A 286 9.74 -9.19 -9.66
N LYS A 287 9.07 -9.08 -8.51
CA LYS A 287 8.10 -8.02 -8.24
C LYS A 287 8.76 -6.65 -8.13
N LYS A 288 9.93 -6.55 -7.50
CA LYS A 288 10.71 -5.29 -7.47
C LYS A 288 11.17 -4.88 -8.86
N GLU A 289 11.61 -5.83 -9.68
CA GLU A 289 11.94 -5.62 -11.08
C GLU A 289 10.70 -5.15 -11.84
N ASP A 290 9.53 -5.76 -11.62
CA ASP A 290 8.28 -5.30 -12.23
C ASP A 290 7.90 -3.89 -11.77
N VAL A 291 8.08 -3.53 -10.49
CA VAL A 291 7.87 -2.15 -10.01
C VAL A 291 8.84 -1.18 -10.68
N SER A 292 10.11 -1.54 -10.86
CA SER A 292 11.09 -0.74 -11.62
C SER A 292 10.68 -0.62 -13.10
N ARG A 293 10.17 -1.70 -13.70
CA ARG A 293 9.65 -1.71 -15.08
C ARG A 293 8.41 -0.84 -15.23
N VAL A 294 7.46 -0.92 -14.32
CA VAL A 294 6.27 -0.06 -14.26
C VAL A 294 6.66 1.40 -14.07
N LYS A 295 7.74 1.68 -13.32
CA LYS A 295 8.31 3.04 -13.26
C LYS A 295 8.96 3.48 -14.57
N GLY A 296 9.19 2.56 -15.50
CA GLY A 296 9.71 2.81 -16.84
C GLY A 296 11.24 2.84 -16.92
N GLU A 297 11.98 2.31 -15.95
CA GLU A 297 13.46 2.41 -15.92
C GLU A 297 14.12 1.78 -17.16
N TYR A 298 13.54 0.72 -17.74
CA TYR A 298 14.02 0.12 -18.99
C TYR A 298 13.98 1.07 -20.19
N ARG A 299 13.19 2.16 -20.10
CA ARG A 299 13.07 3.17 -21.16
C ARG A 299 14.21 4.15 -21.17
N LYS A 300 15.08 4.15 -20.16
CA LYS A 300 16.33 4.91 -20.18
C LYS A 300 17.11 4.68 -21.48
N ASP A 301 17.11 3.45 -21.98
CA ASP A 301 17.83 3.09 -23.19
C ASP A 301 17.16 3.64 -24.46
N GLN A 302 15.86 3.92 -24.43
CA GLN A 302 15.16 4.59 -25.53
C GLN A 302 15.58 6.06 -25.70
N TYR A 303 16.17 6.69 -24.68
CA TYR A 303 16.68 8.06 -24.78
C TYR A 303 18.06 8.11 -25.48
N ASP A 304 18.79 7.00 -25.49
CA ASP A 304 20.11 6.88 -26.10
C ASP A 304 20.01 6.42 -27.57
N ALA A 305 20.46 7.27 -28.49
CA ALA A 305 20.45 6.97 -29.92
C ALA A 305 21.21 5.67 -30.27
N ALA A 306 22.30 5.38 -29.55
CA ALA A 306 23.14 4.21 -29.83
C ALA A 306 22.49 2.88 -29.42
N LYS A 307 21.45 2.93 -28.59
CA LYS A 307 20.71 1.75 -28.11
C LYS A 307 19.41 1.50 -28.86
N ARG A 308 19.03 2.39 -29.78
CA ARG A 308 17.85 2.24 -30.62
C ARG A 308 18.17 1.32 -31.80
N GLN A 309 17.19 0.50 -32.16
CA GLN A 309 17.23 -0.37 -33.32
C GLN A 309 16.58 0.33 -34.52
N PRO A 310 17.15 0.21 -35.73
CA PRO A 310 16.53 0.75 -36.94
C PRO A 310 15.20 0.04 -37.23
N GLY A 311 14.21 0.79 -37.72
CA GLY A 311 12.91 0.21 -38.07
C GLY A 311 11.97 -0.04 -36.89
N VAL A 312 12.31 0.40 -35.68
CA VAL A 312 11.45 0.36 -34.50
C VAL A 312 10.99 1.76 -34.15
N VAL A 313 9.70 1.93 -33.81
CA VAL A 313 9.17 3.21 -33.34
C VAL A 313 9.47 3.39 -31.85
N TYR A 314 10.13 4.48 -31.50
CA TYR A 314 10.39 4.86 -30.11
C TYR A 314 9.53 6.07 -29.70
N LYS A 315 8.73 5.92 -28.64
CA LYS A 315 7.91 7.00 -28.08
C LYS A 315 8.35 7.30 -26.65
N LEU A 316 8.73 8.55 -26.38
CA LEU A 316 9.25 9.00 -25.09
C LEU A 316 8.11 9.39 -24.13
N ASP A 317 8.45 9.77 -22.89
CA ASP A 317 7.44 9.97 -21.84
C ASP A 317 6.42 11.06 -22.15
N ASP A 318 6.89 12.15 -22.75
CA ASP A 318 6.02 13.29 -23.07
C ASP A 318 4.90 12.86 -24.03
N TYR A 319 5.21 11.96 -24.97
CA TYR A 319 4.22 11.36 -25.84
C TYR A 319 3.19 10.53 -25.05
N TRP A 320 3.62 9.68 -24.11
CA TRP A 320 2.70 8.83 -23.35
C TRP A 320 1.90 9.57 -22.28
N SER A 321 2.37 10.74 -21.84
CA SER A 321 1.69 11.57 -20.83
C SER A 321 0.25 11.97 -21.22
N ARG A 322 -0.07 11.95 -22.52
CA ARG A 322 -1.42 12.20 -23.05
C ARG A 322 -2.39 11.02 -22.84
N TYR A 323 -1.87 9.84 -22.49
CA TYR A 323 -2.64 8.62 -22.27
C TYR A 323 -2.57 8.13 -20.82
N LYS A 324 -3.38 8.74 -19.93
CA LYS A 324 -3.23 8.62 -18.46
C LYS A 324 -3.30 7.18 -17.91
N ASN A 325 -4.05 6.29 -18.56
CA ASN A 325 -4.30 4.93 -18.09
C ASN A 325 -3.91 3.86 -19.13
N PHE A 326 -2.97 4.19 -20.02
CA PHE A 326 -2.57 3.33 -21.13
C PHE A 326 -1.25 2.61 -20.88
N GLU A 327 -0.98 2.29 -19.61
CA GLU A 327 0.28 1.68 -19.20
C GLU A 327 0.49 0.30 -19.85
N ILE A 328 -0.56 -0.52 -19.94
CA ILE A 328 -0.48 -1.82 -20.62
C ILE A 328 -0.19 -1.65 -22.10
N GLY A 329 -0.93 -0.77 -22.79
CA GLY A 329 -0.68 -0.48 -24.21
C GLY A 329 0.71 0.10 -24.47
N ARG A 330 1.19 0.96 -23.58
CA ARG A 330 2.56 1.48 -23.61
C ARG A 330 3.60 0.37 -23.44
N ARG A 331 3.48 -0.51 -22.44
CA ARG A 331 4.43 -1.61 -22.22
C ARG A 331 4.48 -2.57 -23.41
N ILE A 332 3.30 -2.90 -23.97
CA ILE A 332 3.19 -3.70 -25.21
C ILE A 332 3.88 -2.97 -26.37
N PHE A 333 3.63 -1.67 -26.53
CA PHE A 333 4.30 -0.87 -27.55
C PHE A 333 5.82 -0.94 -27.43
N ASP A 334 6.34 -0.78 -26.22
CA ASP A 334 7.77 -0.79 -25.91
C ASP A 334 8.42 -2.19 -25.99
N GLY A 335 7.61 -3.24 -26.18
CA GLY A 335 8.08 -4.63 -26.27
C GLY A 335 8.41 -5.27 -24.92
N ASP A 336 7.98 -4.67 -23.81
CA ASP A 336 8.04 -5.27 -22.48
C ASP A 336 6.79 -6.12 -22.28
N PHE A 337 6.89 -7.44 -22.38
CA PHE A 337 5.76 -8.37 -22.19
C PHE A 337 5.77 -9.06 -20.82
N LYS A 338 6.70 -8.70 -19.92
CA LYS A 338 6.92 -9.47 -18.69
C LYS A 338 5.85 -9.18 -17.64
N ASN A 339 5.36 -10.25 -16.99
CA ASN A 339 4.54 -10.21 -15.78
C ASN A 339 3.15 -9.55 -15.87
N PHE A 340 2.64 -9.25 -17.08
CA PHE A 340 1.26 -8.73 -17.22
C PHE A 340 0.41 -9.36 -18.32
N THR A 341 0.97 -10.16 -19.23
CA THR A 341 0.20 -10.77 -20.34
C THR A 341 -0.88 -11.75 -19.87
N ASP A 342 -0.74 -12.29 -18.65
CA ASP A 342 -1.77 -13.16 -18.07
C ASP A 342 -2.81 -12.41 -17.22
N THR A 343 -2.66 -11.10 -17.03
CA THR A 343 -3.54 -10.28 -16.20
C THR A 343 -4.85 -9.96 -16.90
N ILE A 344 -5.91 -9.73 -16.12
CA ILE A 344 -7.21 -9.31 -16.66
C ILE A 344 -7.12 -7.98 -17.41
N ASP A 345 -6.27 -7.05 -16.95
CA ASP A 345 -6.07 -5.74 -17.58
C ASP A 345 -5.48 -5.87 -18.99
N PHE A 346 -4.54 -6.80 -19.20
CA PHE A 346 -4.06 -7.14 -20.54
C PHE A 346 -5.16 -7.71 -21.41
N ARG A 347 -5.92 -8.70 -20.90
CA ARG A 347 -7.00 -9.34 -21.65
C ARG A 347 -8.06 -8.33 -22.09
N VAL A 348 -8.47 -7.41 -21.21
CA VAL A 348 -9.42 -6.33 -21.52
C VAL A 348 -8.85 -5.39 -22.59
N THR A 349 -7.61 -4.94 -22.43
CA THR A 349 -7.01 -3.99 -23.38
C THR A 349 -6.76 -4.64 -24.75
N PHE A 350 -6.28 -5.89 -24.77
CA PHE A 350 -6.10 -6.70 -25.99
C PHE A 350 -7.44 -6.91 -26.69
N PHE A 351 -8.48 -7.32 -25.96
CA PHE A 351 -9.80 -7.58 -26.50
C PHE A 351 -10.36 -6.33 -27.20
N THR A 352 -10.31 -5.18 -26.53
CA THR A 352 -10.76 -3.91 -27.11
C THR A 352 -9.88 -3.44 -28.28
N PHE A 353 -8.56 -3.61 -28.20
CA PHE A 353 -7.67 -3.26 -29.30
C PHE A 353 -7.95 -4.12 -30.54
N ALA A 354 -8.09 -5.43 -30.37
CA ALA A 354 -8.35 -6.37 -31.47
C ALA A 354 -9.67 -6.05 -32.19
N GLU A 355 -10.76 -5.78 -31.47
CA GLU A 355 -12.03 -5.39 -32.08
C GLU A 355 -11.93 -4.06 -32.84
N LEU A 356 -11.31 -3.05 -32.23
CA LEU A 356 -11.15 -1.73 -32.85
C LEU A 356 -10.23 -1.77 -34.06
N TYR A 357 -9.12 -2.52 -33.99
CA TYR A 357 -8.21 -2.72 -35.11
C TYR A 357 -8.93 -3.41 -36.27
N SER A 358 -9.61 -4.53 -36.00
CA SER A 358 -10.31 -5.32 -37.02
C SER A 358 -11.41 -4.50 -37.70
N THR A 359 -12.11 -3.65 -36.95
CA THR A 359 -13.18 -2.80 -37.47
C THR A 359 -12.65 -1.59 -38.23
N ARG A 360 -11.69 -0.85 -37.65
CA ARG A 360 -11.22 0.44 -38.20
C ARG A 360 -10.11 0.30 -39.24
N CYS A 361 -9.29 -0.74 -39.13
CA CYS A 361 -8.16 -1.00 -40.01
C CYS A 361 -8.45 -2.14 -40.99
N LYS A 362 -9.73 -2.36 -41.32
CA LYS A 362 -10.20 -3.47 -42.15
C LYS A 362 -9.46 -3.61 -43.49
N ASP A 363 -9.02 -2.50 -44.08
CA ASP A 363 -8.34 -2.49 -45.38
C ASP A 363 -6.89 -3.03 -45.29
N LEU A 364 -6.36 -3.16 -44.07
CA LEU A 364 -5.04 -3.73 -43.76
C LEU A 364 -5.13 -5.13 -43.14
N VAL A 365 -6.34 -5.67 -42.96
CA VAL A 365 -6.55 -7.02 -42.43
C VAL A 365 -6.55 -8.01 -43.60
N GLU A 366 -5.58 -8.92 -43.61
CA GLU A 366 -5.47 -9.93 -44.67
C GLU A 366 -6.58 -10.99 -44.59
N GLU A 367 -6.94 -11.41 -43.38
CA GLU A 367 -7.93 -12.46 -43.14
C GLU A 367 -8.73 -12.17 -41.87
N PHE A 368 -10.05 -12.36 -41.95
CA PHE A 368 -10.97 -12.24 -40.82
C PHE A 368 -11.46 -13.60 -40.37
N GLU A 369 -11.51 -13.79 -39.06
CA GLU A 369 -12.25 -14.87 -38.41
C GLU A 369 -13.63 -14.33 -37.97
N HIS A 370 -14.69 -15.06 -38.29
CA HIS A 370 -16.06 -14.69 -37.93
C HIS A 370 -16.49 -15.41 -36.65
N TYR A 371 -16.96 -14.62 -35.68
CA TYR A 371 -17.51 -15.11 -34.42
C TYR A 371 -18.97 -14.66 -34.28
N GLN A 372 -19.81 -15.57 -33.78
CA GLN A 372 -21.17 -15.26 -33.37
C GLN A 372 -21.27 -15.37 -31.86
N MET A 373 -21.51 -14.25 -31.20
CA MET A 373 -21.70 -14.22 -29.75
C MET A 373 -23.19 -14.11 -29.42
N PRO A 374 -23.75 -15.03 -28.61
CA PRO A 374 -25.14 -14.93 -28.20
C PRO A 374 -25.30 -13.73 -27.25
N SER A 375 -26.22 -12.82 -27.57
CA SER A 375 -26.77 -11.83 -26.65
C SER A 375 -28.13 -12.31 -26.16
N ARG A 376 -28.41 -12.11 -24.87
CA ARG A 376 -29.74 -12.36 -24.31
C ARG A 376 -30.44 -11.05 -24.10
N ASP A 377 -31.36 -10.73 -25.01
CA ASP A 377 -32.17 -9.52 -24.92
C ASP A 377 -33.48 -9.84 -24.20
N ILE A 378 -33.96 -8.91 -23.38
CA ILE A 378 -35.27 -9.04 -22.75
C ILE A 378 -36.32 -8.74 -23.81
N LYS A 379 -36.99 -9.80 -24.29
CA LYS A 379 -38.06 -9.71 -25.28
C LYS A 379 -39.33 -9.11 -24.66
N SER A 380 -39.69 -9.55 -23.47
CA SER A 380 -40.84 -9.03 -22.73
C SER A 380 -40.61 -9.07 -21.22
N THR A 381 -41.20 -8.13 -20.49
CA THR A 381 -41.24 -8.13 -19.01
C THR A 381 -42.69 -8.07 -18.56
N THR A 382 -43.13 -9.07 -17.81
CA THR A 382 -44.47 -9.16 -17.24
C THR A 382 -44.41 -8.86 -15.75
N TYR A 383 -45.11 -7.80 -15.34
CA TYR A 383 -45.25 -7.42 -13.94
C TYR A 383 -46.57 -7.96 -13.39
N TYR A 384 -46.51 -8.71 -12.30
CA TYR A 384 -47.68 -9.25 -11.63
C TYR A 384 -48.06 -8.37 -10.43
N MET A 385 -49.34 -8.41 -10.06
CA MET A 385 -49.87 -7.61 -8.95
C MET A 385 -49.29 -8.01 -7.58
N ASP A 386 -48.73 -9.22 -7.46
CA ASP A 386 -48.03 -9.72 -6.27
C ASP A 386 -46.56 -9.24 -6.18
N GLY A 387 -46.11 -8.44 -7.15
CA GLY A 387 -44.73 -7.95 -7.23
C GLY A 387 -43.77 -8.91 -7.95
N ARG A 388 -44.22 -10.08 -8.41
CA ARG A 388 -43.39 -10.96 -9.25
C ARG A 388 -43.10 -10.30 -10.59
N VAL A 389 -41.90 -10.55 -11.11
CA VAL A 389 -41.45 -10.06 -12.42
C VAL A 389 -40.97 -11.26 -13.24
N ASP A 390 -41.68 -11.59 -14.31
CA ASP A 390 -41.21 -12.58 -15.28
C ASP A 390 -40.57 -11.86 -16.47
N ARG A 391 -39.41 -12.36 -16.90
CA ARG A 391 -38.67 -11.84 -18.06
C ARG A 391 -38.56 -12.95 -19.09
N GLU A 392 -39.13 -12.73 -20.26
CA GLU A 392 -38.90 -13.57 -21.44
C GLU A 392 -37.64 -13.05 -22.14
N TYR A 393 -36.71 -13.96 -22.43
CA TYR A 393 -35.47 -13.63 -23.12
C TYR A 393 -35.50 -14.18 -24.54
N GLU A 394 -35.01 -13.40 -25.49
CA GLU A 394 -34.67 -13.86 -26.84
C GLU A 394 -33.15 -13.92 -26.97
N THR A 395 -32.64 -14.96 -27.62
CA THR A 395 -31.21 -15.04 -27.94
C THR A 395 -31.01 -14.45 -29.33
N THR A 396 -30.40 -13.27 -29.38
CA THR A 396 -29.91 -12.66 -30.60
C THR A 396 -28.42 -13.02 -30.76
N TYR A 397 -27.87 -12.89 -31.97
CA TYR A 397 -26.45 -13.12 -32.21
C TYR A 397 -25.81 -11.81 -32.66
N MET A 398 -24.69 -11.47 -32.04
CA MET A 398 -23.82 -10.39 -32.49
C MET A 398 -22.68 -10.99 -33.30
N ASP A 399 -22.53 -10.52 -34.55
CA ASP A 399 -21.45 -10.94 -35.43
C ASP A 399 -20.21 -10.07 -35.21
N PHE A 400 -19.06 -10.72 -34.99
CA PHE A 400 -17.77 -10.09 -34.87
C PHE A 400 -16.83 -10.62 -35.96
N TYR A 401 -16.14 -9.70 -36.65
CA TYR A 401 -15.10 -10.04 -37.63
C TYR A 401 -13.77 -9.58 -37.07
N ILE A 402 -12.91 -10.52 -36.69
CA ILE A 402 -11.67 -10.25 -36.00
C ILE A 402 -10.49 -10.61 -36.90
N ASP A 403 -9.49 -9.74 -37.01
CA ASP A 403 -8.22 -10.02 -37.68
C ASP A 403 -7.65 -11.33 -37.12
N LYS A 404 -7.42 -12.29 -38.01
CA LYS A 404 -7.01 -13.65 -37.67
C LYS A 404 -5.75 -13.68 -36.79
N ARG A 405 -4.88 -12.68 -36.86
CA ARG A 405 -3.67 -12.57 -36.01
C ARG A 405 -3.99 -12.42 -34.52
N PHE A 406 -5.17 -11.89 -34.16
CA PHE A 406 -5.62 -11.80 -32.77
C PHE A 406 -6.33 -13.08 -32.29
N THR A 407 -6.49 -14.06 -33.17
CA THR A 407 -7.08 -15.37 -32.85
C THR A 407 -5.97 -16.40 -32.62
N PRO A 408 -6.16 -17.37 -31.71
CA PRO A 408 -7.37 -17.68 -30.93
C PRO A 408 -7.57 -16.87 -29.63
N GLN A 409 -6.63 -15.99 -29.26
CA GLN A 409 -6.61 -15.37 -27.93
C GLN A 409 -7.83 -14.49 -27.67
N TRP A 410 -8.30 -13.74 -28.68
CA TRP A 410 -9.52 -12.95 -28.57
C TRP A 410 -10.69 -13.79 -28.06
N LYS A 411 -10.93 -14.95 -28.70
CA LYS A 411 -11.98 -15.91 -28.31
C LYS A 411 -11.77 -16.43 -26.88
N ASN A 412 -10.53 -16.76 -26.52
CA ASN A 412 -10.21 -17.31 -25.21
C ASN A 412 -10.39 -16.29 -24.08
N TYR A 413 -10.21 -14.99 -24.36
CA TYR A 413 -10.35 -13.93 -23.37
C TYR A 413 -11.78 -13.42 -23.18
N VAL A 414 -12.70 -13.71 -24.11
CA VAL A 414 -14.12 -13.29 -24.03
C VAL A 414 -14.75 -13.57 -22.65
N PRO A 415 -14.69 -14.78 -22.07
CA PRO A 415 -15.37 -15.06 -20.81
C PRO A 415 -14.82 -14.22 -19.64
N ASP A 416 -13.49 -14.09 -19.56
CA ASP A 416 -12.84 -13.33 -18.48
C ASP A 416 -13.15 -11.84 -18.58
N VAL A 417 -13.08 -11.29 -19.81
CA VAL A 417 -13.38 -9.88 -20.07
C VAL A 417 -14.84 -9.58 -19.78
N GLN A 418 -15.78 -10.44 -20.20
CA GLN A 418 -17.20 -10.28 -19.89
C GLN A 418 -17.47 -10.32 -18.38
N GLN A 419 -16.88 -11.29 -17.68
CA GLN A 419 -17.02 -11.40 -16.23
C GLN A 419 -16.46 -10.16 -15.52
N TYR A 420 -15.30 -9.67 -15.95
CA TYR A 420 -14.70 -8.46 -15.41
C TYR A 420 -15.54 -7.22 -15.66
N LEU A 421 -16.04 -7.02 -16.89
CA LEU A 421 -16.90 -5.88 -17.24
C LEU A 421 -18.22 -5.92 -16.47
N MET A 422 -18.81 -7.10 -16.27
CA MET A 422 -19.98 -7.29 -15.43
C MET A 422 -19.68 -6.93 -13.97
N TYR A 423 -18.56 -7.41 -13.41
CA TYR A 423 -18.13 -7.07 -12.06
C TYR A 423 -17.89 -5.57 -11.88
N GLN A 424 -17.20 -4.91 -12.82
CA GLN A 424 -16.99 -3.45 -12.77
C GLN A 424 -18.32 -2.69 -12.88
N SER A 425 -19.25 -3.17 -13.70
CA SER A 425 -20.59 -2.58 -13.81
C SER A 425 -21.39 -2.73 -12.51
N MET A 426 -21.32 -3.89 -11.86
CA MET A 426 -21.95 -4.12 -10.55
C MET A 426 -21.32 -3.27 -9.45
N LYS A 427 -19.99 -3.19 -9.39
CA LYS A 427 -19.28 -2.35 -8.44
C LYS A 427 -19.61 -0.88 -8.62
N ALA A 428 -19.61 -0.40 -9.87
CA ALA A 428 -20.05 0.96 -10.18
C ALA A 428 -21.50 1.19 -9.70
N TYR A 429 -22.37 0.20 -9.83
CA TYR A 429 -23.74 0.26 -9.34
C TYR A 429 -23.85 0.29 -7.81
N GLU A 430 -23.02 -0.47 -7.09
CA GLU A 430 -22.93 -0.45 -5.63
C GLU A 430 -22.37 0.88 -5.11
N ASP A 431 -21.29 1.38 -5.72
CA ASP A 431 -20.66 2.66 -5.39
C ASP A 431 -21.63 3.85 -5.58
N MET A 432 -22.68 3.67 -6.38
CA MET A 432 -23.74 4.66 -6.57
C MET A 432 -24.79 4.69 -5.44
N GLY A 433 -24.69 3.83 -4.42
CA GLY A 433 -25.66 3.73 -3.33
C GLY A 433 -26.97 3.05 -3.74
N GLY A 434 -26.93 2.23 -4.80
CA GLY A 434 -28.08 1.53 -5.37
C GLY A 434 -29.03 2.42 -6.20
N LEU A 435 -30.19 1.87 -6.59
CA LEU A 435 -31.20 2.52 -7.47
C LEU A 435 -31.65 3.92 -7.05
N LYS A 436 -31.42 4.31 -5.79
CA LYS A 436 -31.95 5.55 -5.22
C LYS A 436 -31.30 6.83 -5.74
N ASN A 437 -30.08 6.76 -6.29
CA ASN A 437 -29.37 7.93 -6.83
C ASN A 437 -29.29 7.96 -8.37
N LEU A 438 -29.97 7.03 -9.03
CA LEU A 438 -29.93 6.89 -10.49
C LEU A 438 -30.97 7.78 -11.15
N THR A 439 -30.55 8.97 -11.59
CA THR A 439 -31.25 9.64 -12.69
C THR A 439 -30.91 8.92 -13.99
N THR A 440 -31.84 8.85 -14.94
CA THR A 440 -31.63 8.21 -16.26
C THR A 440 -30.43 8.77 -17.03
N LYS A 441 -30.10 10.05 -16.81
CA LYS A 441 -28.92 10.71 -17.38
C LYS A 441 -27.62 10.19 -16.75
N ASN A 442 -27.54 10.13 -15.42
CA ASN A 442 -26.37 9.61 -14.70
C ASN A 442 -26.19 8.11 -14.96
N LEU A 443 -27.28 7.35 -15.13
CA LEU A 443 -27.24 5.93 -15.43
C LEU A 443 -26.55 5.66 -16.78
N LYS A 444 -26.93 6.35 -17.86
CA LYS A 444 -26.30 6.16 -19.18
C LYS A 444 -24.86 6.61 -19.20
N GLU A 445 -24.55 7.79 -18.66
CA GLU A 445 -23.18 8.32 -18.61
C GLU A 445 -22.26 7.43 -17.76
N LYS A 446 -22.78 6.82 -16.69
CA LYS A 446 -21.97 6.00 -15.78
C LYS A 446 -21.97 4.50 -16.07
N ILE A 447 -23.02 3.94 -16.68
CA ILE A 447 -22.93 2.63 -17.33
C ILE A 447 -21.94 2.72 -18.48
N ALA A 448 -22.00 3.79 -19.30
CA ALA A 448 -20.98 4.03 -20.32
C ALA A 448 -19.59 4.16 -19.69
N ALA A 449 -19.41 4.83 -18.54
CA ALA A 449 -18.12 4.91 -17.85
C ALA A 449 -17.69 3.63 -17.11
N GLY A 450 -18.62 2.76 -16.71
CA GLY A 450 -18.33 1.46 -16.10
C GLY A 450 -17.99 0.39 -17.14
N ILE A 451 -18.63 0.47 -18.30
CA ILE A 451 -18.35 -0.37 -19.48
C ILE A 451 -17.07 0.11 -20.17
N GLN A 452 -16.91 1.42 -20.38
CA GLN A 452 -15.65 2.04 -20.80
C GLN A 452 -14.72 2.09 -19.60
N SER A 453 -14.16 0.94 -19.24
CA SER A 453 -13.03 0.91 -18.31
C SER A 453 -12.00 1.94 -18.77
N TYR A 454 -11.29 2.56 -17.81
CA TYR A 454 -10.33 3.62 -18.12
C TYR A 454 -9.32 3.22 -19.20
N GLN A 455 -9.02 1.92 -19.33
CA GLN A 455 -8.14 1.39 -20.37
C GLN A 455 -8.76 1.44 -21.77
N GLN A 456 -10.04 1.09 -21.93
CA GLN A 456 -10.72 1.14 -23.24
C GLN A 456 -10.75 2.55 -23.82
N THR A 457 -11.00 3.55 -22.97
CA THR A 457 -11.00 4.96 -23.38
C THR A 457 -9.66 5.36 -23.99
N GLU A 458 -8.55 4.89 -23.40
CA GLU A 458 -7.22 5.22 -23.91
C GLU A 458 -6.88 4.44 -25.20
N VAL A 459 -7.36 3.21 -25.37
CA VAL A 459 -7.28 2.50 -26.67
C VAL A 459 -8.01 3.30 -27.75
N ILE A 460 -9.25 3.74 -27.49
CA ILE A 460 -10.04 4.52 -28.46
C ILE A 460 -9.30 5.81 -28.85
N LYS A 461 -8.81 6.57 -27.86
CA LYS A 461 -7.98 7.76 -28.10
C LYS A 461 -6.72 7.45 -28.88
N PHE A 462 -6.12 6.28 -28.68
CA PHE A 462 -4.95 5.87 -29.46
C PHE A 462 -5.32 5.74 -30.95
N PHE A 463 -6.44 5.06 -31.27
CA PHE A 463 -6.96 4.98 -32.64
C PHE A 463 -7.39 6.33 -33.23
N GLU A 464 -7.81 7.29 -32.42
CA GLU A 464 -8.13 8.65 -32.89
C GLU A 464 -6.89 9.45 -33.29
N ASN A 465 -5.73 9.12 -32.71
CA ASN A 465 -4.48 9.85 -32.91
C ASN A 465 -3.53 9.21 -33.94
N HIS A 466 -3.86 8.01 -34.45
CA HIS A 466 -2.99 7.25 -35.36
C HIS A 466 -3.79 6.63 -36.48
N THR A 467 -3.30 6.80 -37.71
CA THR A 467 -3.85 6.10 -38.86
C THR A 467 -3.47 4.62 -38.81
N CYS A 468 -4.29 3.77 -39.44
CA CYS A 468 -4.03 2.34 -39.52
C CYS A 468 -2.70 1.99 -40.21
N GLU A 469 -2.27 2.83 -41.15
CA GLU A 469 -1.01 2.64 -41.89
C GLU A 469 0.23 3.13 -41.14
N SER A 470 0.07 3.87 -40.03
CA SER A 470 1.20 4.40 -39.25
C SER A 470 2.08 3.28 -38.69
N ALA A 471 3.40 3.51 -38.68
CA ALA A 471 4.34 2.57 -38.07
C ALA A 471 4.03 2.36 -36.59
N THR A 472 3.54 3.39 -35.91
CA THR A 472 3.11 3.35 -34.51
C THR A 472 1.94 2.38 -34.32
N MET A 473 0.91 2.43 -35.17
CA MET A 473 -0.23 1.50 -35.10
C MET A 473 0.19 0.07 -35.45
N GLN A 474 1.02 -0.10 -36.49
CA GLN A 474 1.53 -1.41 -36.89
C GLN A 474 2.36 -2.07 -35.77
N GLN A 475 3.26 -1.31 -35.13
CA GLN A 475 4.06 -1.80 -34.00
C GLN A 475 3.17 -2.26 -32.85
N LEU A 476 2.18 -1.44 -32.46
CA LEU A 476 1.29 -1.77 -31.36
C LEU A 476 0.46 -3.03 -31.68
N GLY A 477 -0.12 -3.10 -32.87
CA GLY A 477 -0.93 -4.25 -33.30
C GLY A 477 -0.13 -5.54 -33.37
N GLU A 478 1.05 -5.50 -33.96
CA GLU A 478 1.95 -6.66 -34.06
C GLU A 478 2.43 -7.10 -32.67
N ASN A 479 2.79 -6.16 -31.79
CA ASN A 479 3.18 -6.49 -30.42
C ASN A 479 2.02 -7.04 -29.58
N TYR A 480 0.77 -6.58 -29.76
CA TYR A 480 -0.38 -7.20 -29.09
C TYR A 480 -0.60 -8.65 -29.51
N ALA A 481 -0.60 -8.92 -30.82
CA ALA A 481 -0.75 -10.27 -31.35
C ALA A 481 0.37 -11.19 -30.83
N ARG A 482 1.62 -10.70 -30.83
CA ARG A 482 2.79 -11.43 -30.34
C ARG A 482 2.73 -11.70 -28.84
N ALA A 483 2.41 -10.69 -28.03
CA ALA A 483 2.30 -10.82 -26.59
C ALA A 483 1.25 -11.86 -26.19
N ALA A 484 0.08 -11.83 -26.84
CA ALA A 484 -0.99 -12.79 -26.60
C ALA A 484 -0.60 -14.21 -27.04
N ALA A 485 0.22 -14.35 -28.08
CA ALA A 485 0.76 -15.62 -28.55
C ALA A 485 2.03 -16.09 -27.83
N GLY A 486 2.53 -15.36 -26.82
CA GLY A 486 3.78 -15.68 -26.12
C GLY A 486 5.03 -15.56 -27.01
N ARG A 487 4.96 -14.79 -28.09
CA ARG A 487 6.09 -14.54 -29.02
C ARG A 487 6.90 -13.33 -28.58
N PRO A 488 8.19 -13.23 -28.96
CA PRO A 488 8.97 -12.02 -28.77
C PRO A 488 8.34 -10.81 -29.47
N SER A 489 8.54 -9.62 -28.90
CA SER A 489 8.13 -8.35 -29.50
C SER A 489 8.88 -8.08 -30.81
N VAL A 490 8.37 -7.15 -31.64
CA VAL A 490 9.04 -6.76 -32.89
C VAL A 490 10.47 -6.28 -32.66
N GLN A 491 10.72 -5.61 -31.54
CA GLN A 491 12.04 -5.14 -31.13
C GLN A 491 12.99 -6.29 -30.79
N ASN A 492 12.49 -7.34 -30.14
CA ASN A 492 13.32 -8.48 -29.77
C ASN A 492 13.58 -9.40 -30.97
N GLU A 493 12.66 -9.42 -31.95
CA GLU A 493 12.79 -10.21 -33.19
C GLU A 493 13.52 -9.44 -34.31
N GLY A 494 13.81 -8.16 -34.12
CA GLY A 494 14.50 -7.32 -35.11
C GLY A 494 13.66 -7.00 -36.35
N ILE A 495 12.34 -6.94 -36.20
CA ILE A 495 11.40 -6.65 -37.30
C ILE A 495 11.40 -5.15 -37.56
N GLN A 496 11.63 -4.78 -38.82
CA GLN A 496 11.67 -3.39 -39.26
C GLN A 496 10.32 -2.98 -39.84
N LEU A 497 9.77 -1.89 -39.32
CA LEU A 497 8.51 -1.30 -39.75
C LEU A 497 8.76 -0.10 -40.66
N ALA A 498 8.04 -0.05 -41.78
CA ALA A 498 8.18 1.04 -42.74
C ALA A 498 7.73 2.37 -42.11
N GLY A 499 8.56 3.41 -42.24
CA GLY A 499 8.26 4.73 -41.68
C GLY A 499 8.57 4.89 -40.19
N ALA A 500 9.13 3.87 -39.52
CA ALA A 500 9.36 3.91 -38.08
C ALA A 500 10.30 5.04 -37.62
N ASP A 501 11.35 5.33 -38.40
CA ASP A 501 12.30 6.40 -38.08
C ASP A 501 11.62 7.78 -38.10
N LYS A 502 10.65 7.99 -39.00
CA LYS A 502 9.91 9.25 -39.12
C LYS A 502 8.92 9.47 -37.98
N GLU A 503 8.39 8.38 -37.45
CA GLU A 503 7.43 8.42 -36.34
C GLU A 503 8.11 8.32 -34.98
N SER A 504 9.38 7.94 -34.89
CA SER A 504 10.10 7.91 -33.62
C SER A 504 10.33 9.31 -33.08
N ASP A 505 10.11 9.48 -31.77
CA ASP A 505 10.50 10.70 -31.08
C ASP A 505 12.03 10.81 -31.08
N PRO A 506 12.63 12.00 -31.28
CA PRO A 506 14.09 12.13 -31.30
C PRO A 506 14.73 11.69 -29.97
N PRO A 507 15.96 11.16 -29.99
CA PRO A 507 16.69 10.87 -28.76
C PRO A 507 16.90 12.16 -27.95
N GLY A 508 16.98 12.04 -26.63
CA GLY A 508 16.97 13.19 -25.73
C GLY A 508 17.66 12.90 -24.40
N PRO A 509 17.81 13.90 -23.52
CA PRO A 509 18.37 13.68 -22.20
C PRO A 509 17.48 12.72 -21.41
N VAL A 510 18.09 11.76 -20.71
CA VAL A 510 17.39 10.84 -19.81
C VAL A 510 16.72 11.68 -18.70
N PRO A 511 15.39 11.63 -18.54
CA PRO A 511 14.70 12.32 -17.47
C PRO A 511 15.28 11.99 -16.10
N ALA A 512 15.34 12.98 -15.20
CA ALA A 512 15.88 12.81 -13.85
C ALA A 512 15.20 11.68 -13.05
N LYS A 513 13.94 11.34 -13.38
CA LYS A 513 13.21 10.22 -12.76
C LYS A 513 13.80 8.84 -13.09
N TYR A 514 14.57 8.71 -14.17
CA TYR A 514 15.32 7.51 -14.55
C TYR A 514 16.80 7.60 -14.19
N ASP A 515 17.27 8.81 -13.88
CA ASP A 515 18.61 9.03 -13.38
C ASP A 515 18.65 8.87 -11.85
N ASN A 516 18.59 7.62 -11.41
CA ASN A 516 18.80 7.26 -10.01
C ASN A 516 20.23 7.64 -9.55
N SER A 517 21.21 7.80 -10.44
CA SER A 517 22.57 8.17 -10.05
C SER A 517 22.63 9.59 -9.51
N GLY A 518 22.02 10.56 -10.21
CA GLY A 518 21.90 11.93 -9.72
C GLY A 518 20.97 12.06 -8.49
N LEU A 519 20.00 11.16 -8.30
CA LEU A 519 19.17 11.14 -7.10
C LEU A 519 19.93 10.59 -5.88
N VAL A 520 20.70 9.52 -6.06
CA VAL A 520 21.55 8.91 -5.03
C VAL A 520 22.66 9.89 -4.62
N GLU A 521 23.31 10.56 -5.57
CA GLU A 521 24.31 11.59 -5.27
C GLU A 521 23.71 12.79 -4.53
N ARG A 522 22.54 13.27 -4.95
CA ARG A 522 21.83 14.35 -4.24
C ARG A 522 21.41 13.93 -2.83
N ARG A 523 20.83 12.74 -2.67
CA ARG A 523 20.48 12.20 -1.34
C ARG A 523 21.71 12.02 -0.47
N ARG A 524 22.82 11.56 -1.04
CA ARG A 524 24.09 11.42 -0.35
C ARG A 524 24.65 12.79 0.06
N ALA A 525 24.60 13.78 -0.82
CA ALA A 525 25.01 15.16 -0.51
C ALA A 525 24.16 15.76 0.62
N THR A 526 22.83 15.67 0.53
CA THR A 526 21.92 16.14 1.58
C THR A 526 22.09 15.37 2.88
N ALA A 527 22.31 14.05 2.85
CA ALA A 527 22.57 13.27 4.05
C ALA A 527 23.91 13.65 4.70
N LEU A 528 24.94 13.91 3.90
CA LEU A 528 26.25 14.36 4.38
C LEU A 528 26.15 15.76 5.01
N GLU A 529 25.39 16.66 4.41
CA GLU A 529 25.13 18.00 4.93
C GLU A 529 24.39 17.96 6.27
N ARG A 530 23.31 17.17 6.36
CA ARG A 530 22.60 16.95 7.63
C ARG A 530 23.48 16.31 8.69
N ALA A 531 24.33 15.36 8.32
CA ALA A 531 25.26 14.74 9.26
C ALA A 531 26.31 15.75 9.77
N ARG A 532 26.74 16.70 8.92
CA ARG A 532 27.63 17.80 9.34
C ARG A 532 26.94 18.79 10.26
N GLU A 533 25.70 19.17 9.96
CA GLU A 533 24.88 20.04 10.82
C GLU A 533 24.64 19.40 12.18
N GLU A 534 24.29 18.12 12.21
CA GLU A 534 24.07 17.37 13.44
C GLU A 534 25.36 17.21 14.25
N ALA A 535 26.48 16.89 13.60
CA ALA A 535 27.78 16.81 14.27
C ALA A 535 28.21 18.17 14.85
N ALA A 536 27.99 19.26 14.13
CA ALA A 536 28.24 20.62 14.62
C ALA A 536 27.35 20.95 15.82
N ARG A 537 26.07 20.57 15.78
CA ARG A 537 25.13 20.76 16.89
C ARG A 537 25.55 19.97 18.13
N VAL A 538 25.92 18.70 17.98
CA VAL A 538 26.37 17.84 19.09
C VAL A 538 27.67 18.36 19.70
N GLU A 539 28.63 18.80 18.87
CA GLU A 539 29.88 19.38 19.37
C GLU A 539 29.66 20.72 20.07
N GLU A 540 28.74 21.55 19.58
CA GLU A 540 28.34 22.78 20.27
C GLU A 540 27.64 22.50 21.60
N GLU A 541 26.75 21.50 21.66
CA GLU A 541 26.15 21.04 22.92
C GLU A 541 27.20 20.51 23.90
N ARG A 542 28.19 19.75 23.41
CA ARG A 542 29.31 19.26 24.23
C ARG A 542 30.13 20.41 24.78
N ARG A 543 30.52 21.37 23.94
CA ARG A 543 31.26 22.57 24.34
C ARG A 543 30.50 23.37 25.40
N LEU A 544 29.19 23.52 25.26
CA LEU A 544 28.34 24.23 26.21
C LEU A 544 28.15 23.45 27.53
N ARG A 545 28.15 22.12 27.51
CA ARG A 545 28.13 21.29 28.74
C ARG A 545 29.46 21.31 29.47
N GLU A 546 30.57 21.36 28.74
CA GLU A 546 31.93 21.38 29.29
C GLU A 546 32.34 22.79 29.76
N GLN A 547 31.58 23.84 29.45
CA GLN A 547 31.83 25.16 30.02
C GLN A 547 31.63 25.10 31.55
N PRO A 548 32.64 25.47 32.34
CA PRO A 548 32.52 25.50 33.79
C PRO A 548 31.40 26.47 34.17
N ILE A 549 30.44 25.97 34.97
CA ILE A 549 29.33 26.78 35.47
C ILE A 549 29.92 27.96 36.25
N PRO A 550 29.67 29.22 35.83
CA PRO A 550 30.22 30.37 36.53
C PRO A 550 29.71 30.42 37.98
N PRO A 551 30.48 30.97 38.94
CA PRO A 551 30.01 31.09 40.32
C PRO A 551 28.70 31.88 40.39
N LYS A 552 27.75 31.41 41.22
CA LYS A 552 26.34 31.89 41.29
C LYS A 552 26.16 33.40 41.54
N ASN A 553 27.22 34.12 41.88
CA ASN A 553 27.22 35.55 42.22
C ASN A 553 27.99 36.41 41.19
N THR A 554 28.14 35.93 39.95
CA THR A 554 28.87 36.64 38.89
C THR A 554 27.92 37.03 37.76
N ALA A 555 28.19 38.14 37.08
CA ALA A 555 27.45 38.53 35.87
C ALA A 555 27.47 37.43 34.78
N ALA A 556 28.56 36.64 34.75
CA ALA A 556 28.67 35.48 33.87
C ALA A 556 27.65 34.36 34.19
N TYR A 557 27.25 34.19 35.45
CA TYR A 557 26.21 33.23 35.84
C TYR A 557 24.81 33.69 35.43
N GLU A 558 24.54 34.99 35.52
CA GLU A 558 23.26 35.55 35.03
C GLU A 558 23.14 35.42 33.50
N GLU A 559 24.23 35.67 32.78
CA GLU A 559 24.32 35.46 31.33
C GLU A 559 24.13 33.97 30.97
N PHE A 560 24.81 33.06 31.68
CA PHE A 560 24.63 31.61 31.51
C PHE A 560 23.17 31.18 31.76
N ARG A 561 22.54 31.69 32.81
CA ARG A 561 21.13 31.40 33.14
C ARG A 561 20.18 31.94 32.06
N ARG A 562 20.42 33.15 31.54
CA ARG A 562 19.65 33.73 30.43
C ARG A 562 19.73 32.85 29.18
N ILE A 563 20.93 32.43 28.79
CA ILE A 563 21.16 31.56 27.62
C ILE A 563 20.42 30.21 27.80
N GLN A 564 20.45 29.60 28.99
CA GLN A 564 19.71 28.35 29.25
C GLN A 564 18.18 28.56 29.21
N GLN A 565 17.70 29.72 29.67
CA GLN A 565 16.29 30.06 29.64
C GLN A 565 15.81 30.33 28.21
N GLU A 566 16.52 31.14 27.43
CA GLU A 566 16.26 31.37 26.00
C GLU A 566 16.25 30.07 25.19
N ARG A 567 17.15 29.13 25.51
CA ARG A 567 17.17 27.79 24.90
C ARG A 567 15.91 27.00 25.24
N THR A 568 15.47 27.05 26.49
CA THR A 568 14.25 26.37 26.94
C THR A 568 13.01 26.97 26.28
N GLU A 569 12.97 28.29 26.13
CA GLU A 569 11.92 29.03 25.44
C GLU A 569 11.93 28.78 23.93
N TYR A 570 13.10 28.71 23.28
CA TYR A 570 13.23 28.34 21.86
C TYR A 570 12.71 26.93 21.61
N MET A 571 13.11 25.96 22.44
CA MET A 571 12.62 24.58 22.35
C MET A 571 11.11 24.47 22.65
N ALA A 572 10.59 25.31 23.55
CA ALA A 572 9.15 25.41 23.81
C ALA A 572 8.37 26.07 22.66
N SER A 573 8.94 27.08 22.00
CA SER A 573 8.31 27.81 20.88
C SER A 573 8.22 26.98 19.58
N LYS A 574 9.11 26.00 19.43
CA LYS A 574 9.08 25.02 18.32
C LYS A 574 8.07 23.89 18.54
N LYS A 575 7.45 23.78 19.72
CA LYS A 575 6.26 22.93 19.92
C LYS A 575 5.02 23.66 19.35
N PRO A 576 4.19 23.00 18.53
CA PRO A 576 2.91 23.58 18.11
C PRO A 576 2.03 23.86 19.34
N ALA A 577 1.33 25.00 19.32
CA ALA A 577 0.57 25.52 20.46
C ALA A 577 -0.54 24.55 20.90
N ASN A 578 -0.48 24.08 22.14
CA ASN A 578 -1.58 23.36 22.79
C ASN A 578 -2.80 24.29 22.93
N MET A 579 -3.95 23.88 22.37
CA MET A 579 -5.24 24.47 22.75
C MET A 579 -5.71 23.89 24.09
N PRO A 580 -6.27 24.70 25.00
CA PRO A 580 -6.82 24.20 26.26
C PRO A 580 -8.22 23.62 26.01
N TYR A 581 -8.40 22.31 26.26
CA TYR A 581 -9.73 21.74 26.45
C TYR A 581 -10.03 21.55 27.94
N THR A 582 -11.12 22.17 28.39
CA THR A 582 -11.73 21.95 29.70
C THR A 582 -12.31 20.55 29.79
N ILE A 583 -11.85 19.78 30.77
CA ILE A 583 -12.35 18.45 31.12
C ILE A 583 -13.68 18.62 31.86
N ASN A 584 -14.78 18.12 31.30
CA ASN A 584 -16.02 17.89 32.05
C ASN A 584 -16.00 16.45 32.57
N THR A 585 -15.75 16.30 33.86
CA THR A 585 -15.93 15.04 34.61
C THR A 585 -17.42 14.73 34.77
N ARG A 586 -17.87 13.57 34.29
CA ARG A 586 -19.20 13.03 34.57
C ARG A 586 -19.08 11.95 35.67
N PRO A 587 -20.00 11.87 36.66
CA PRO A 587 -19.93 10.85 37.71
C PRO A 587 -20.36 9.48 37.19
N GLN A 588 -19.61 8.45 37.55
CA GLN A 588 -19.98 7.04 37.40
C GLN A 588 -20.87 6.63 38.57
N ASP A 589 -22.01 6.03 38.26
CA ASP A 589 -22.73 5.14 39.17
C ASP A 589 -23.39 4.03 38.36
N SER A 590 -22.90 2.79 38.51
CA SER A 590 -23.71 1.60 38.83
C SER A 590 -22.84 0.34 38.85
N ALA A 591 -22.73 -0.24 40.05
CA ALA A 591 -22.41 -1.65 40.31
C ALA A 591 -23.56 -2.54 39.79
N ALA A 592 -23.48 -3.85 39.54
CA ALA A 592 -22.65 -5.00 39.93
C ALA A 592 -23.08 -6.20 39.02
N PRO A 593 -22.80 -7.50 39.29
CA PRO A 593 -21.70 -8.14 40.01
C PRO A 593 -21.00 -9.25 39.19
N ALA A 594 -19.89 -9.73 39.75
CA ALA A 594 -19.06 -10.82 39.28
C ALA A 594 -19.57 -12.24 39.68
N ASP A 595 -18.91 -13.22 39.05
CA ASP A 595 -18.63 -14.59 39.49
C ASP A 595 -19.61 -15.75 39.20
N ARG A 596 -19.17 -16.64 38.29
CA ARG A 596 -18.77 -18.03 38.64
C ARG A 596 -18.06 -18.77 37.50
N TYR A 597 -16.78 -19.09 37.75
CA TYR A 597 -15.96 -20.29 37.39
C TYR A 597 -16.32 -21.11 36.13
N GLY A 598 -15.41 -21.51 35.23
CA GLY A 598 -14.01 -21.90 35.41
C GLY A 598 -13.86 -23.44 35.47
N GLN A 599 -13.10 -24.00 34.51
CA GLN A 599 -12.38 -25.32 34.51
C GLN A 599 -12.92 -26.56 33.72
N THR A 600 -12.27 -26.76 32.55
CA THR A 600 -11.52 -27.93 32.02
C THR A 600 -12.08 -29.36 31.85
N ARG A 601 -11.99 -29.82 30.56
CA ARG A 601 -11.61 -31.15 29.97
C ARG A 601 -12.46 -32.41 30.30
N PRO A 602 -12.43 -33.53 29.53
CA PRO A 602 -11.71 -33.87 28.28
C PRO A 602 -12.61 -34.55 27.18
N GLN A 603 -12.03 -34.92 26.02
CA GLN A 603 -12.59 -35.94 25.11
C GLN A 603 -12.72 -37.30 25.85
N PRO A 604 -13.76 -38.11 25.58
CA PRO A 604 -13.53 -39.30 24.74
C PRO A 604 -14.74 -39.83 23.93
N ALA A 605 -14.40 -40.58 22.88
CA ALA A 605 -14.99 -41.82 22.35
C ALA A 605 -16.52 -42.02 22.11
N ALA A 606 -16.75 -42.85 21.10
CA ALA A 606 -18.00 -43.41 20.56
C ALA A 606 -19.20 -43.66 21.52
N ALA A 607 -20.38 -43.25 21.01
CA ALA A 607 -21.77 -43.66 21.27
C ALA A 607 -22.17 -44.29 22.63
N PRO A 608 -23.28 -43.80 23.23
CA PRO A 608 -24.52 -44.52 23.02
C PRO A 608 -25.76 -43.63 22.81
N ASP A 609 -26.71 -44.23 22.09
CA ASP A 609 -28.11 -43.86 21.96
C ASP A 609 -28.74 -43.46 23.31
N ARG A 610 -29.04 -42.18 23.49
CA ARG A 610 -29.85 -41.65 24.59
C ARG A 610 -30.77 -40.54 24.09
N SER A 611 -32.00 -40.95 23.83
CA SER A 611 -33.19 -40.12 23.74
C SER A 611 -33.43 -39.34 25.05
N TYR A 612 -32.96 -38.08 25.09
CA TYR A 612 -33.52 -37.07 25.99
C TYR A 612 -34.36 -36.10 25.17
N GLY A 613 -35.67 -36.36 25.17
CA GLY A 613 -36.68 -35.45 24.63
C GLY A 613 -36.76 -34.17 25.47
N ARG A 614 -35.92 -33.18 25.14
CA ARG A 614 -36.19 -31.78 25.50
C ARG A 614 -37.16 -31.26 24.45
N ARG A 615 -38.47 -31.28 24.76
CA ARG A 615 -39.48 -30.55 23.98
C ARG A 615 -39.07 -29.07 24.00
N VAL A 616 -38.40 -28.64 22.93
CA VAL A 616 -38.42 -27.22 22.55
C VAL A 616 -39.87 -26.97 22.16
N THR A 617 -40.62 -26.31 23.04
CA THR A 617 -41.92 -25.76 22.69
C THR A 617 -41.70 -24.89 21.46
N ARG A 618 -42.22 -25.36 20.33
CA ARG A 618 -42.24 -24.60 19.09
C ARG A 618 -42.89 -23.25 19.43
N PRO A 619 -42.25 -22.10 19.16
CA PRO A 619 -42.87 -20.79 19.41
C PRO A 619 -44.27 -20.79 18.80
N GLY A 620 -45.24 -20.26 19.53
CA GLY A 620 -46.61 -20.22 19.06
C GLY A 620 -46.66 -19.52 17.70
N ASN A 621 -47.64 -19.85 16.86
CA ASN A 621 -47.81 -19.15 15.58
C ASN A 621 -47.94 -17.62 15.77
N GLU A 622 -48.39 -17.18 16.94
CA GLU A 622 -48.47 -15.78 17.37
C GLU A 622 -47.08 -15.13 17.58
N ASP A 623 -46.13 -15.83 18.20
CA ASP A 623 -44.77 -15.33 18.40
C ASP A 623 -44.05 -15.13 17.05
N VAL A 624 -44.24 -16.07 16.12
CA VAL A 624 -43.67 -15.98 14.77
C VAL A 624 -44.29 -14.84 13.97
N ALA A 625 -45.60 -14.59 14.12
CA ALA A 625 -46.27 -13.47 13.48
C ALA A 625 -45.77 -12.13 14.01
N ARG A 626 -45.64 -11.98 15.34
CA ARG A 626 -45.11 -10.78 15.99
C ARG A 626 -43.66 -10.50 15.60
N GLN A 627 -42.83 -11.55 15.52
CA GLN A 627 -41.44 -11.40 15.05
C GLN A 627 -41.36 -10.87 13.61
N ARG A 628 -42.24 -11.34 12.71
CA ARG A 628 -42.31 -10.84 11.33
C ARG A 628 -42.79 -9.40 11.27
N GLU A 629 -43.76 -9.02 12.09
CA GLU A 629 -44.26 -7.64 12.17
C GLU A 629 -43.17 -6.67 12.62
N ILE A 630 -42.44 -6.99 13.69
CA ILE A 630 -41.34 -6.15 14.18
C ILE A 630 -40.21 -6.07 13.14
N GLN A 631 -39.89 -7.16 12.44
CA GLN A 631 -38.93 -7.13 11.34
C GLN A 631 -39.38 -6.20 10.20
N GLN A 632 -40.67 -6.22 9.85
CA GLN A 632 -41.23 -5.31 8.85
C GLN A 632 -41.13 -3.84 9.31
N GLN A 633 -41.44 -3.55 10.57
CA GLN A 633 -41.33 -2.20 11.14
C GLN A 633 -39.87 -1.69 11.12
N ILE A 634 -38.88 -2.53 11.42
CA ILE A 634 -37.46 -2.17 11.32
C ILE A 634 -37.08 -1.84 9.87
N GLN A 635 -37.59 -2.60 8.89
CA GLN A 635 -37.35 -2.32 7.47
C GLN A 635 -37.99 -0.99 7.03
N ASP A 636 -39.22 -0.72 7.46
CA ASP A 636 -39.94 0.52 7.13
C ASP A 636 -39.27 1.74 7.74
N LEU A 637 -38.89 1.66 9.01
CA LEU A 637 -38.13 2.69 9.71
C LEU A 637 -36.79 2.96 9.00
N SER A 638 -36.10 1.91 8.55
CA SER A 638 -34.84 2.05 7.79
C SER A 638 -35.06 2.76 6.45
N ARG A 639 -36.17 2.49 5.76
CA ARG A 639 -36.55 3.18 4.52
C ARG A 639 -36.87 4.66 4.78
N GLN A 640 -37.61 4.96 5.84
CA GLN A 640 -37.97 6.32 6.23
C GLN A 640 -36.74 7.14 6.64
N HIS A 641 -35.85 6.59 7.47
CA HIS A 641 -34.61 7.26 7.88
C HIS A 641 -33.72 7.58 6.67
N ALA A 642 -33.61 6.65 5.71
CA ALA A 642 -32.89 6.91 4.47
C ALA A 642 -33.51 8.06 3.65
N GLN A 643 -34.84 8.14 3.56
CA GLN A 643 -35.52 9.22 2.86
C GLN A 643 -35.31 10.58 3.56
N ASN A 644 -35.37 10.60 4.90
CA ASN A 644 -35.13 11.82 5.68
C ASN A 644 -33.70 12.34 5.47
N LYS A 645 -32.69 11.45 5.47
CA LYS A 645 -31.30 11.80 5.14
C LYS A 645 -31.15 12.41 3.75
N MET A 646 -31.85 11.89 2.75
CA MET A 646 -31.84 12.47 1.41
C MET A 646 -32.46 13.88 1.39
N ASN A 647 -33.59 14.08 2.06
CA ASN A 647 -34.25 15.38 2.14
C ASN A 647 -33.36 16.42 2.85
N GLU A 648 -32.74 16.05 3.96
CA GLU A 648 -31.81 16.91 4.71
C GLU A 648 -30.57 17.26 3.88
N ALA A 649 -30.00 16.31 3.14
CA ALA A 649 -28.85 16.55 2.27
C ALA A 649 -29.19 17.52 1.12
N GLN A 650 -30.38 17.39 0.52
CA GLN A 650 -30.86 18.31 -0.51
C GLN A 650 -31.07 19.73 0.05
N GLU A 651 -31.64 19.84 1.25
CA GLU A 651 -31.81 21.13 1.93
C GLU A 651 -30.45 21.77 2.25
N PHE A 652 -29.51 20.99 2.79
CA PHE A 652 -28.14 21.43 3.05
C PHE A 652 -27.46 21.94 1.78
N GLN A 653 -27.56 21.20 0.68
CA GLN A 653 -26.98 21.61 -0.59
C GLN A 653 -27.59 22.93 -1.10
N LYS A 654 -28.91 23.10 -0.99
CA LYS A 654 -29.56 24.38 -1.33
C LYS A 654 -29.03 25.52 -0.45
N ARG A 655 -28.91 25.30 0.86
CA ARG A 655 -28.42 26.31 1.82
C ARG A 655 -26.96 26.68 1.56
N ILE A 656 -26.08 25.70 1.33
CA ILE A 656 -24.65 25.95 1.14
C ILE A 656 -24.34 26.67 -0.18
N MET A 657 -25.13 26.41 -1.23
CA MET A 657 -25.02 27.09 -2.52
C MET A 657 -25.52 28.54 -2.48
N ALA A 658 -26.44 28.87 -1.57
CA ALA A 658 -26.96 30.23 -1.41
C ALA A 658 -26.00 31.17 -0.67
N VAL A 659 -24.96 30.64 -0.02
CA VAL A 659 -24.11 31.37 0.92
C VAL A 659 -22.82 31.84 0.25
N ARG A 660 -22.48 33.11 0.47
CA ARG A 660 -21.33 33.78 -0.15
C ARG A 660 -20.10 33.88 0.74
N THR A 661 -20.25 33.72 2.05
CA THR A 661 -19.15 33.92 3.01
C THR A 661 -18.64 32.59 3.57
N PRO A 662 -17.33 32.44 3.83
CA PRO A 662 -16.76 31.24 4.43
C PRO A 662 -17.31 30.90 5.82
N ASP A 663 -17.58 31.91 6.66
CA ASP A 663 -18.05 31.71 8.04
C ASP A 663 -19.48 31.14 8.10
N GLU A 664 -20.37 31.67 7.27
CA GLU A 664 -21.73 31.17 7.20
C GLU A 664 -21.78 29.77 6.56
N ARG A 665 -20.89 29.48 5.60
CA ARG A 665 -20.70 28.13 5.05
C ARG A 665 -20.27 27.14 6.14
N ARG A 666 -19.32 27.53 7.00
CA ARG A 666 -18.87 26.71 8.16
C ARG A 666 -20.00 26.45 9.15
N ARG A 667 -20.81 27.48 9.47
CA ARG A 667 -21.98 27.33 10.35
C ARG A 667 -22.99 26.32 9.80
N ILE A 668 -23.35 26.44 8.52
CA ILE A 668 -24.33 25.54 7.88
C ILE A 668 -23.80 24.10 7.82
N GLN A 669 -22.50 23.91 7.61
CA GLN A 669 -21.87 22.59 7.70
C GLN A 669 -21.92 22.00 9.12
N GLN A 670 -21.69 22.82 10.15
CA GLN A 670 -21.82 22.39 11.55
C GLN A 670 -23.26 22.00 11.90
N GLU A 671 -24.25 22.81 11.50
CA GLU A 671 -25.67 22.50 11.71
C GLU A 671 -26.08 21.20 11.01
N PHE A 672 -25.63 20.98 9.77
CA PHE A 672 -25.93 19.75 9.04
C PHE A 672 -25.32 18.52 9.71
N ARG A 673 -24.06 18.61 10.19
CA ARG A 673 -23.43 17.53 10.95
C ARG A 673 -24.18 17.21 12.24
N GLN A 674 -24.59 18.24 12.98
CA GLN A 674 -25.35 18.07 14.22
C GLN A 674 -26.68 17.37 13.97
N ARG A 675 -27.44 17.79 12.95
CA ARG A 675 -28.71 17.14 12.56
C ARG A 675 -28.54 15.69 12.12
N GLN A 676 -27.48 15.38 11.36
CA GLN A 676 -27.19 14.01 10.96
C GLN A 676 -26.89 13.10 12.17
N LEU A 677 -26.20 13.63 13.18
CA LEU A 677 -25.92 12.91 14.42
C LEU A 677 -27.21 12.66 15.21
N GLU A 678 -28.04 13.68 15.41
CA GLU A 678 -29.33 13.59 16.10
C GLU A 678 -30.27 12.58 15.42
N SER A 679 -30.45 12.72 14.10
CA SER A 679 -31.26 11.80 13.28
C SER A 679 -30.77 10.35 13.37
N GLN A 680 -29.45 10.13 13.43
CA GLN A 680 -28.88 8.80 13.58
C GLN A 680 -29.09 8.23 14.99
N GLN A 681 -29.01 9.06 16.04
CA GLN A 681 -29.28 8.64 17.41
C GLN A 681 -30.75 8.26 17.60
N GLU A 682 -31.68 9.07 17.08
CA GLU A 682 -33.12 8.77 17.09
C GLU A 682 -33.41 7.44 16.39
N PHE A 683 -32.84 7.21 15.21
CA PHE A 683 -32.98 5.96 14.47
C PHE A 683 -32.46 4.74 15.26
N GLN A 684 -31.32 4.88 15.93
CA GLN A 684 -30.76 3.79 16.74
C GLN A 684 -31.61 3.50 17.98
N GLN A 685 -32.11 4.53 18.66
CA GLN A 685 -33.01 4.37 19.81
C GLN A 685 -34.29 3.64 19.40
N GLU A 686 -34.86 3.98 18.24
CA GLU A 686 -36.08 3.36 17.75
C GLU A 686 -35.87 1.89 17.33
N ILE A 687 -34.74 1.56 16.68
CA ILE A 687 -34.39 0.16 16.41
C ILE A 687 -34.17 -0.62 17.71
N GLN A 688 -33.52 -0.04 18.72
CA GLN A 688 -33.32 -0.69 20.01
C GLN A 688 -34.65 -0.94 20.72
N ARG A 689 -35.59 0.02 20.65
CA ARG A 689 -36.95 -0.15 21.18
C ARG A 689 -37.66 -1.31 20.50
N LEU A 690 -37.69 -1.34 19.17
CA LEU A 690 -38.30 -2.43 18.39
C LEU A 690 -37.66 -3.79 18.69
N ARG A 691 -36.33 -3.84 18.88
CA ARG A 691 -35.64 -5.08 19.25
C ARG A 691 -35.92 -5.53 20.68
N ALA A 692 -36.21 -4.63 21.60
CA ALA A 692 -36.58 -4.97 22.97
C ALA A 692 -38.03 -5.49 23.08
N GLU A 693 -38.85 -5.28 22.04
CA GLU A 693 -40.20 -5.82 21.93
C GLU A 693 -40.23 -7.26 21.38
N LEU A 694 -39.12 -7.75 20.83
CA LEU A 694 -38.86 -9.16 20.44
C LEU A 694 -38.42 -9.98 21.64
#